data_AF-A0A4Q6ASK4-F1
#
_entry.id   AF-A0A4Q6ASK4-F1
#
_cell.length_a   1.000
_cell.length_b   1.000
_cell.length_c   1.000
_cell.angle_alpha   90.00
_cell.angle_beta   90.00
_cell.angle_gamma   90.00
#
_symmetry.space_group_name_H-M   'P 1'
#
loop_
_entity.id
_entity.type
_entity.pdbx_description
1 polymer ?
#
loop_
_entity_poly.entity_id
_entity_poly.type
_entity_poly.pdbx_seq_one_letter_code
_entity_poly.pdbx_strand_id
1 'polypeptide(L)'
;RDGAADNGVVVHEYGHGVSNRLTGGPSQAACLQNDEDMGEGWSDYLSLMYTQDWASSNLNSGFVTPRAIGTFASGQLPTGPGIRNQKYSTDLSVNNLMYKATIPDESHDRGEIWCAVLWDMTWNIINQVGSINPNLFNAAGVGGNSIALKLVMEGMKLQPCSPGFIDGRNAILQADQILYGGLYSCSIREAFRRRGMGLNASQGSSDNVTDQIPDFSGGVGVVLSQGGMIEVGEGQNIVYTNTVSSPCVTLTNYILVDTLPTNVTWQSGGTYDPGTRVVSWVVNLPAGSTQTYSFTVTVNNGSYFPTTTLFEETVPSSTLPASFTNTSTPTAGNWRVSNAASNSAPNSLFTPNLEVAGDQRLSSTNNLALPAGTSPRLSFWHRFDTETGWDGGVVEISTNGGTVWRDLGDAMTIGSYNGTLGPALTNALAGRNAFTGNSGTSFMNTVASLRNYAGQNIKLRFRFGSDNNTAGAGPNTGWFVDDIRVVNQAVVDMRSALYTNGNVLVNYSDTTTIIVQQTVCTDVAIATQPANSTACAGANATFTVSVTGSAPSYQWQVSTDGVNWNNISGATSSTLTLNAVTAAQNNNRYRVLVNNACPSNATSGSATLTVSTPASITAQPADVTACTGGTATFNVTATGTGLSYQWQVSTDGGNNYTHITGATSATLTVNPLTATHNGNRYRVVITSCAGTLNSNAAVLTVNEAVAITGQPTNQNVCSGNNAVFMVVASGSSPTYQWQVNTGSGFTNIAGATSATLTITGVTAAQDNNQYRVLVSNGCPSNATSAAATLSVSVAGSITSQPSSQTVCAGENASFTVTATGTNLSYQWQVSTDGGTTYNDIAGANAATYTLSAVPFSANGNRYRAVVTSCSGPANSNAATLTVNEAATITAQPANVTACAGENATFVITASGPGLTYQWQVSTNGGSTFTDIAGQNSATLTLTAITGGMNNNQYRVVVGNACVSGLNSNAATLNISANASISSQPAPTTVCAGTDASFSVSATGAVGYQWQVSTNGGTTWSDVAGATTGTLSLSAVTAAMNNNQYRVQVNGCGGGLTSSSASLTVNNSATITTQPAAQNSICPGNTATFSVVVSGTSLTYQWQVSTDNGNAWTNIPSETNSTLSIVTSAAMEGNQYRVVINGLCTVDLTSNPATLNLVQAPAISTQPQSVSVCETGNASFTVSATNGTLQWEASTDGGTTFSPVSGATSATLSISNVTQAMHDNRYRVVVTGSCSSLTS
;
A
#
# COMPACT_ATOMS: atom_id res chain seq x y z
N ARG A 1 -42.48 -17.20 0.08
CA ARG A 1 -42.56 -17.35 -1.39
C ARG A 1 -41.32 -18.12 -1.84
N ASP A 2 -41.26 -18.59 -3.08
CA ASP A 2 -40.05 -19.24 -3.59
C ASP A 2 -38.89 -18.23 -3.64
N GLY A 3 -37.72 -18.61 -3.15
CA GLY A 3 -36.50 -17.80 -3.17
C GLY A 3 -35.89 -17.68 -4.57
N ALA A 4 -36.12 -18.65 -5.45
CA ALA A 4 -35.67 -18.61 -6.85
C ALA A 4 -36.35 -17.49 -7.68
N ALA A 5 -37.38 -16.84 -7.14
CA ALA A 5 -38.06 -15.68 -7.72
C ALA A 5 -37.68 -14.35 -7.02
N ASP A 6 -36.76 -14.35 -6.06
CA ASP A 6 -36.19 -13.15 -5.46
C ASP A 6 -34.82 -12.87 -6.09
N ASN A 7 -34.72 -11.80 -6.88
CA ASN A 7 -33.48 -11.43 -7.58
C ASN A 7 -32.28 -11.28 -6.62
N GLY A 8 -32.51 -10.85 -5.37
CA GLY A 8 -31.45 -10.70 -4.39
C GLY A 8 -30.88 -12.04 -3.94
N VAL A 9 -31.75 -13.04 -3.73
CA VAL A 9 -31.34 -14.40 -3.37
C VAL A 9 -30.64 -15.08 -4.55
N VAL A 10 -31.15 -14.95 -5.78
CA VAL A 10 -30.50 -15.56 -6.95
C VAL A 10 -29.09 -15.00 -7.17
N VAL A 11 -28.88 -13.68 -7.04
CA VAL A 11 -27.53 -13.08 -7.18
C VAL A 11 -26.61 -13.51 -6.04
N HIS A 12 -27.14 -13.69 -4.82
CA HIS A 12 -26.38 -14.23 -3.68
C HIS A 12 -25.79 -15.62 -3.98
N GLU A 13 -26.61 -16.56 -4.46
CA GLU A 13 -26.13 -17.90 -4.83
C GLU A 13 -25.04 -17.88 -5.93
N TYR A 14 -25.14 -16.95 -6.89
CA TYR A 14 -24.07 -16.73 -7.87
C TYR A 14 -22.81 -16.13 -7.26
N GLY A 15 -22.94 -15.33 -6.20
CA GLY A 15 -21.83 -14.72 -5.45
C GLY A 15 -20.84 -15.75 -4.90
N HIS A 16 -21.34 -16.86 -4.35
CA HIS A 16 -20.52 -17.99 -3.90
C HIS A 16 -19.68 -18.58 -5.02
N GLY A 17 -20.24 -18.65 -6.23
CA GLY A 17 -19.52 -19.09 -7.43
C GLY A 17 -18.45 -18.11 -7.91
N VAL A 18 -18.48 -16.85 -7.47
CA VAL A 18 -17.47 -15.82 -7.74
C VAL A 18 -16.39 -15.86 -6.65
N SER A 19 -16.78 -15.69 -5.38
CA SER A 19 -15.85 -15.60 -4.24
C SER A 19 -14.96 -16.85 -4.11
N ASN A 20 -15.54 -18.06 -4.25
CA ASN A 20 -14.80 -19.32 -4.20
C ASN A 20 -13.84 -19.54 -5.37
N ARG A 21 -14.01 -18.86 -6.52
CA ARG A 21 -13.13 -19.01 -7.68
C ARG A 21 -12.04 -17.95 -7.75
N LEU A 22 -12.30 -16.76 -7.21
CA LEU A 22 -11.32 -15.68 -7.15
C LEU A 22 -10.35 -15.89 -5.98
N THR A 23 -10.84 -16.37 -4.84
CA THR A 23 -10.00 -16.72 -3.67
C THR A 23 -9.24 -18.01 -3.92
N GLY A 24 -7.90 -18.00 -3.81
CA GLY A 24 -7.05 -19.17 -4.09
C GLY A 24 -6.92 -19.56 -5.58
N GLY A 25 -7.75 -18.97 -6.45
CA GLY A 25 -7.76 -19.23 -7.89
C GLY A 25 -8.52 -20.50 -8.31
N PRO A 26 -8.69 -20.73 -9.62
CA PRO A 26 -9.63 -21.73 -10.16
C PRO A 26 -9.26 -23.19 -9.85
N SER A 27 -8.05 -23.46 -9.36
CA SER A 27 -7.57 -24.79 -8.94
C SER A 27 -7.75 -25.07 -7.45
N GLN A 28 -8.14 -24.07 -6.63
CA GLN A 28 -8.25 -24.20 -5.16
C GLN A 28 -9.55 -23.58 -4.62
N ALA A 29 -10.69 -24.00 -5.18
CA ALA A 29 -12.01 -23.48 -4.81
C ALA A 29 -12.51 -23.81 -3.38
N ALA A 30 -11.65 -24.36 -2.52
CA ALA A 30 -11.91 -24.64 -1.10
C ALA A 30 -11.30 -23.59 -0.16
N CYS A 31 -10.73 -22.50 -0.68
CA CYS A 31 -10.05 -21.47 0.10
C CYS A 31 -10.95 -20.51 0.92
N LEU A 32 -12.26 -20.78 1.01
CA LEU A 32 -13.22 -20.11 1.89
C LEU A 32 -14.00 -21.20 2.66
N GLN A 33 -13.30 -21.93 3.52
CA GLN A 33 -13.85 -23.01 4.37
C GLN A 33 -13.34 -22.95 5.81
N ASN A 34 -12.76 -21.81 6.20
CA ASN A 34 -12.28 -21.49 7.54
C ASN A 34 -13.38 -20.79 8.37
N ASP A 35 -13.28 -20.81 9.69
CA ASP A 35 -14.38 -20.32 10.55
C ASP A 35 -14.64 -18.80 10.42
N GLU A 36 -13.62 -18.00 10.08
CA GLU A 36 -13.76 -16.57 9.73
C GLU A 36 -14.21 -16.31 8.27
N ASP A 37 -14.66 -17.30 7.49
CA ASP A 37 -14.92 -17.08 6.07
C ASP A 37 -15.92 -15.93 5.82
N MET A 38 -15.68 -15.21 4.72
CA MET A 38 -16.45 -14.06 4.27
C MET A 38 -17.45 -14.41 3.16
N GLY A 39 -17.66 -15.70 2.86
CA GLY A 39 -18.39 -16.21 1.68
C GLY A 39 -19.79 -15.63 1.54
N GLU A 40 -20.59 -15.73 2.61
CA GLU A 40 -21.94 -15.15 2.67
C GLU A 40 -21.93 -13.62 2.51
N GLY A 41 -20.93 -12.93 3.08
CA GLY A 41 -20.82 -11.48 3.01
C GLY A 41 -20.43 -10.95 1.63
N TRP A 42 -19.58 -11.67 0.89
CA TRP A 42 -19.29 -11.37 -0.52
C TRP A 42 -20.53 -11.52 -1.38
N SER A 43 -21.32 -12.56 -1.15
CA SER A 43 -22.55 -12.86 -1.87
C SER A 43 -23.65 -11.82 -1.61
N ASP A 44 -23.87 -11.44 -0.35
CA ASP A 44 -24.79 -10.35 0.02
C ASP A 44 -24.34 -9.02 -0.59
N TYR A 45 -23.04 -8.70 -0.61
CA TYR A 45 -22.52 -7.47 -1.22
C TYR A 45 -22.75 -7.42 -2.73
N LEU A 46 -22.44 -8.51 -3.45
CA LEU A 46 -22.72 -8.60 -4.90
C LEU A 46 -24.23 -8.47 -5.17
N SER A 47 -25.06 -9.10 -4.34
CA SER A 47 -26.52 -8.95 -4.40
C SER A 47 -26.96 -7.49 -4.26
N LEU A 48 -26.46 -6.76 -3.26
CA LEU A 48 -26.74 -5.33 -3.11
C LEU A 48 -26.30 -4.51 -4.32
N MET A 49 -25.08 -4.74 -4.82
CA MET A 49 -24.50 -3.99 -5.95
C MET A 49 -25.30 -4.17 -7.24
N TYR A 50 -25.72 -5.39 -7.58
CA TYR A 50 -26.48 -5.66 -8.80
C TYR A 50 -27.98 -5.35 -8.71
N THR A 51 -28.54 -5.28 -7.50
CA THR A 51 -29.97 -4.97 -7.29
C THR A 51 -30.26 -3.54 -6.84
N GLN A 52 -29.23 -2.72 -6.57
CA GLN A 52 -29.39 -1.30 -6.30
C GLN A 52 -29.79 -0.56 -7.59
N ASP A 53 -30.84 0.26 -7.49
CA ASP A 53 -31.18 1.21 -8.56
C ASP A 53 -30.21 2.40 -8.55
N TRP A 54 -29.07 2.22 -9.19
CA TRP A 54 -28.05 3.25 -9.34
C TRP A 54 -28.51 4.44 -10.18
N ALA A 55 -29.55 4.30 -11.01
CA ALA A 55 -30.05 5.37 -11.86
C ALA A 55 -30.91 6.39 -11.10
N SER A 56 -31.61 5.97 -10.04
CA SER A 56 -32.33 6.88 -9.12
C SER A 56 -31.56 7.24 -7.84
N SER A 57 -30.40 6.60 -7.60
CA SER A 57 -29.57 6.85 -6.43
C SER A 57 -28.88 8.22 -6.46
N ASN A 58 -28.67 8.80 -5.28
CA ASN A 58 -27.87 10.01 -5.06
C ASN A 58 -26.82 9.76 -3.96
N LEU A 59 -25.92 10.73 -3.74
CA LEU A 59 -24.79 10.62 -2.81
C LEU A 59 -25.19 10.23 -1.36
N ASN A 60 -26.42 10.53 -0.93
CA ASN A 60 -26.93 10.21 0.40
C ASN A 60 -27.71 8.89 0.47
N SER A 61 -27.95 8.20 -0.66
CA SER A 61 -28.85 7.03 -0.70
C SER A 61 -28.40 5.86 0.20
N GLY A 62 -27.09 5.65 0.40
CA GLY A 62 -26.59 4.66 1.37
C GLY A 62 -27.01 4.90 2.82
N PHE A 63 -27.27 6.17 3.15
CA PHE A 63 -27.76 6.59 4.47
C PHE A 63 -29.30 6.56 4.51
N VAL A 64 -29.97 7.27 3.59
CA VAL A 64 -31.44 7.49 3.66
C VAL A 64 -32.29 6.36 3.07
N THR A 65 -31.72 5.42 2.33
CA THR A 65 -32.46 4.25 1.78
C THR A 65 -31.82 2.91 2.18
N PRO A 66 -32.03 2.44 3.44
CA PRO A 66 -31.55 1.14 3.90
C PRO A 66 -32.07 -0.03 3.05
N ARG A 67 -31.18 -0.93 2.65
CA ARG A 67 -31.45 -2.06 1.75
C ARG A 67 -31.63 -3.37 2.50
N ALA A 68 -32.65 -4.14 2.14
CA ALA A 68 -32.91 -5.47 2.65
C ALA A 68 -32.71 -6.53 1.56
N ILE A 69 -32.35 -7.76 1.96
CA ILE A 69 -32.23 -8.94 1.09
C ILE A 69 -33.40 -9.89 1.37
N GLY A 70 -33.87 -10.62 0.35
CA GLY A 70 -34.92 -11.66 0.50
C GLY A 70 -36.33 -11.13 0.80
N THR A 71 -36.63 -9.86 0.52
CA THR A 71 -37.95 -9.28 0.83
C THR A 71 -39.09 -9.94 0.05
N PHE A 72 -38.88 -10.34 -1.21
CA PHE A 72 -39.90 -11.06 -1.97
C PHE A 72 -40.05 -12.50 -1.46
N ALA A 73 -38.94 -13.18 -1.15
CA ALA A 73 -38.96 -14.51 -0.53
C ALA A 73 -39.80 -14.50 0.75
N SER A 74 -39.63 -13.50 1.63
CA SER A 74 -40.43 -13.28 2.83
C SER A 74 -41.86 -12.75 2.58
N GLY A 75 -42.26 -12.49 1.34
CA GLY A 75 -43.59 -11.97 0.98
C GLY A 75 -43.83 -10.51 1.36
N GLN A 76 -42.77 -9.76 1.66
CA GLN A 76 -42.79 -8.37 2.11
C GLN A 76 -42.79 -7.39 0.92
N LEU A 77 -42.99 -6.10 1.20
CA LEU A 77 -42.69 -5.02 0.26
C LEU A 77 -41.16 -4.83 0.12
N PRO A 78 -40.65 -4.18 -0.95
CA PRO A 78 -39.21 -3.90 -1.11
C PRO A 78 -38.59 -3.09 0.05
N THR A 79 -39.41 -2.37 0.82
CA THR A 79 -39.03 -1.62 2.02
C THR A 79 -39.14 -2.43 3.33
N GLY A 80 -39.50 -3.72 3.26
CA GLY A 80 -39.56 -4.63 4.41
C GLY A 80 -38.18 -4.93 5.03
N PRO A 81 -38.12 -5.57 6.21
CA PRO A 81 -36.86 -5.93 6.87
C PRO A 81 -35.99 -6.95 6.09
N GLY A 82 -36.59 -7.84 5.30
CA GLY A 82 -35.88 -8.90 4.59
C GLY A 82 -35.74 -10.20 5.40
N ILE A 83 -34.67 -10.95 5.13
CA ILE A 83 -34.28 -12.20 5.82
C ILE A 83 -33.02 -12.07 6.71
N ARG A 84 -32.29 -10.96 6.60
CA ARG A 84 -31.11 -10.65 7.42
C ARG A 84 -31.51 -9.94 8.71
N ASN A 85 -30.67 -10.00 9.73
CA ASN A 85 -30.92 -9.42 11.04
C ASN A 85 -31.08 -7.89 10.97
N GLN A 86 -30.30 -7.24 10.10
CA GLN A 86 -30.36 -5.79 9.90
C GLN A 86 -30.38 -5.42 8.41
N LYS A 87 -30.94 -4.25 8.10
CA LYS A 87 -30.86 -3.69 6.75
C LYS A 87 -29.49 -3.10 6.52
N TYR A 88 -28.94 -3.23 5.32
CA TYR A 88 -27.67 -2.61 4.94
C TYR A 88 -27.84 -1.09 4.74
N SER A 89 -27.13 -0.32 5.56
CA SER A 89 -27.13 1.15 5.57
C SER A 89 -25.82 1.67 6.17
N THR A 90 -25.43 2.87 5.77
CA THR A 90 -24.31 3.61 6.39
C THR A 90 -24.71 4.36 7.66
N ASP A 91 -25.99 4.33 8.03
CA ASP A 91 -26.49 4.81 9.32
C ASP A 91 -26.32 3.71 10.38
N LEU A 92 -25.43 3.94 11.37
CA LEU A 92 -25.19 3.01 12.47
C LEU A 92 -26.39 2.86 13.42
N SER A 93 -27.43 3.72 13.33
CA SER A 93 -28.68 3.51 14.05
C SER A 93 -29.59 2.47 13.38
N VAL A 94 -29.35 2.17 12.10
CA VAL A 94 -30.09 1.16 11.30
C VAL A 94 -29.28 -0.12 11.12
N ASN A 95 -27.96 0.00 10.93
CA ASN A 95 -27.03 -1.12 10.81
C ASN A 95 -25.84 -0.95 11.76
N ASN A 96 -25.91 -1.52 12.96
CA ASN A 96 -24.88 -1.41 14.00
C ASN A 96 -23.91 -2.61 14.03
N LEU A 97 -23.88 -3.43 12.98
CA LEU A 97 -22.99 -4.58 12.89
C LEU A 97 -21.52 -4.15 12.81
N MET A 98 -20.70 -4.78 13.64
CA MET A 98 -19.28 -4.46 13.85
C MET A 98 -18.48 -5.73 14.07
N TYR A 99 -17.23 -5.71 13.66
CA TYR A 99 -16.20 -6.65 14.09
C TYR A 99 -15.92 -6.47 15.58
N LYS A 100 -15.76 -7.57 16.31
CA LYS A 100 -15.69 -7.64 17.78
C LYS A 100 -14.72 -8.75 18.17
N ALA A 101 -14.40 -8.87 19.46
CA ALA A 101 -13.53 -9.94 19.98
C ALA A 101 -14.16 -11.36 19.90
N THR A 102 -15.42 -11.44 19.49
CA THR A 102 -16.10 -12.68 19.13
C THR A 102 -17.09 -12.32 18.04
N ILE A 103 -17.04 -13.04 16.91
CA ILE A 103 -17.98 -12.91 15.80
C ILE A 103 -18.90 -14.15 15.75
N PRO A 104 -20.04 -14.12 15.04
CA PRO A 104 -20.97 -15.23 15.02
C PRO A 104 -20.39 -16.50 14.37
N ASP A 105 -20.63 -17.65 14.99
CA ASP A 105 -20.39 -18.98 14.40
C ASP A 105 -21.20 -19.19 13.11
N GLU A 106 -22.44 -18.68 13.09
CA GLU A 106 -23.37 -18.78 11.96
C GLU A 106 -22.86 -17.93 10.78
N SER A 107 -22.75 -18.55 9.60
CA SER A 107 -22.04 -17.99 8.45
C SER A 107 -22.71 -16.77 7.84
N HIS A 108 -24.04 -16.68 7.87
CA HIS A 108 -24.78 -15.53 7.39
C HIS A 108 -24.66 -14.36 8.37
N ASP A 109 -24.83 -14.61 9.67
CA ASP A 109 -24.71 -13.58 10.73
C ASP A 109 -23.29 -12.95 10.71
N ARG A 110 -22.25 -13.77 10.49
CA ARG A 110 -20.88 -13.32 10.22
C ARG A 110 -20.78 -12.55 8.90
N GLY A 111 -21.36 -13.10 7.83
CA GLY A 111 -21.43 -12.47 6.51
C GLY A 111 -22.07 -11.07 6.52
N GLU A 112 -23.07 -10.82 7.37
CA GLU A 112 -23.70 -9.51 7.49
C GLU A 112 -22.72 -8.43 7.97
N ILE A 113 -21.78 -8.76 8.86
CA ILE A 113 -20.73 -7.82 9.32
C ILE A 113 -19.82 -7.45 8.14
N TRP A 114 -19.43 -8.44 7.33
CA TRP A 114 -18.56 -8.23 6.16
C TRP A 114 -19.25 -7.42 5.06
N CYS A 115 -20.50 -7.77 4.70
CA CYS A 115 -21.25 -7.02 3.71
C CYS A 115 -21.48 -5.56 4.14
N ALA A 116 -21.77 -5.32 5.43
CA ALA A 116 -22.02 -3.98 5.95
C ALA A 116 -20.78 -3.06 5.85
N VAL A 117 -19.56 -3.58 6.05
CA VAL A 117 -18.34 -2.77 5.85
C VAL A 117 -18.05 -2.45 4.39
N LEU A 118 -18.31 -3.39 3.47
CA LEU A 118 -18.17 -3.15 2.03
C LEU A 118 -19.22 -2.15 1.51
N TRP A 119 -20.40 -2.13 2.10
CA TRP A 119 -21.45 -1.14 1.81
C TRP A 119 -21.01 0.25 2.26
N ASP A 120 -20.51 0.41 3.51
CA ASP A 120 -19.93 1.67 3.99
C ASP A 120 -18.78 2.14 3.09
N MET A 121 -17.87 1.25 2.71
CA MET A 121 -16.75 1.55 1.81
C MET A 121 -17.24 2.06 0.44
N THR A 122 -18.26 1.41 -0.11
CA THR A 122 -18.83 1.78 -1.41
C THR A 122 -19.38 3.20 -1.38
N TRP A 123 -20.13 3.55 -0.34
CA TRP A 123 -20.68 4.90 -0.19
C TRP A 123 -19.63 5.95 0.15
N ASN A 124 -18.58 5.60 0.91
CA ASN A 124 -17.43 6.48 1.10
C ASN A 124 -16.74 6.80 -0.23
N ILE A 125 -16.49 5.79 -1.09
CA ILE A 125 -15.87 5.98 -2.41
C ILE A 125 -16.80 6.76 -3.36
N ILE A 126 -18.11 6.51 -3.35
CA ILE A 126 -19.11 7.32 -4.09
C ILE A 126 -19.01 8.80 -3.69
N ASN A 127 -18.92 9.08 -2.39
CA ASN A 127 -18.81 10.45 -1.88
C ASN A 127 -17.45 11.09 -2.19
N GLN A 128 -16.35 10.34 -2.13
CA GLN A 128 -15.01 10.82 -2.53
C GLN A 128 -14.94 11.13 -4.03
N VAL A 129 -15.57 10.29 -4.88
CA VAL A 129 -15.61 10.45 -6.34
C VAL A 129 -16.66 11.48 -6.78
N GLY A 130 -17.62 11.82 -5.92
CA GLY A 130 -18.68 12.79 -6.17
C GLY A 130 -19.68 12.40 -7.27
N SER A 131 -19.64 11.15 -7.75
CA SER A 131 -20.49 10.67 -8.85
C SER A 131 -20.77 9.16 -8.77
N ILE A 132 -21.94 8.79 -9.28
CA ILE A 132 -22.45 7.42 -9.37
C ILE A 132 -22.55 7.07 -10.86
N ASN A 133 -22.09 5.88 -11.25
CA ASN A 133 -22.39 5.32 -12.56
C ASN A 133 -23.84 4.80 -12.52
N PRO A 134 -24.80 5.39 -13.26
CA PRO A 134 -26.21 4.99 -13.21
C PRO A 134 -26.47 3.63 -13.87
N ASN A 135 -25.51 3.11 -14.64
CA ASN A 135 -25.61 1.79 -15.28
C ASN A 135 -24.36 0.95 -14.97
N LEU A 136 -24.42 0.21 -13.86
CA LEU A 136 -23.32 -0.65 -13.40
C LEU A 136 -22.93 -1.74 -14.41
N PHE A 137 -23.81 -2.09 -15.35
CA PHE A 137 -23.51 -3.05 -16.43
C PHE A 137 -22.69 -2.45 -17.57
N ASN A 138 -22.57 -1.11 -17.65
CA ASN A 138 -21.58 -0.46 -18.51
C ASN A 138 -20.20 -0.54 -17.85
N ALA A 139 -19.37 -1.49 -18.28
CA ALA A 139 -18.01 -1.68 -17.76
C ALA A 139 -17.07 -0.48 -18.00
N ALA A 140 -17.41 0.44 -18.92
CA ALA A 140 -16.70 1.70 -19.12
C ALA A 140 -17.30 2.89 -18.33
N GLY A 141 -18.37 2.65 -17.55
CA GLY A 141 -19.08 3.67 -16.77
C GLY A 141 -18.28 4.14 -15.57
N VAL A 142 -17.90 5.42 -15.56
CA VAL A 142 -17.17 6.06 -14.47
C VAL A 142 -18.11 6.45 -13.32
N GLY A 143 -17.68 6.18 -12.08
CA GLY A 143 -18.44 6.46 -10.86
C GLY A 143 -17.91 5.65 -9.68
N GLY A 144 -18.14 6.12 -8.45
CA GLY A 144 -17.58 5.50 -7.24
C GLY A 144 -18.09 4.08 -6.96
N ASN A 145 -19.32 3.76 -7.37
CA ASN A 145 -19.88 2.40 -7.31
C ASN A 145 -19.15 1.43 -8.26
N SER A 146 -18.80 1.84 -9.48
CA SER A 146 -17.97 1.03 -10.40
C SER A 146 -16.58 0.76 -9.81
N ILE A 147 -15.99 1.78 -9.17
CA ILE A 147 -14.66 1.70 -8.55
C ILE A 147 -14.69 0.75 -7.35
N ALA A 148 -15.66 0.90 -6.44
CA ALA A 148 -15.82 0.06 -5.27
C ALA A 148 -16.05 -1.42 -5.64
N LEU A 149 -16.90 -1.69 -6.65
CA LEU A 149 -17.07 -3.06 -7.16
C LEU A 149 -15.75 -3.62 -7.70
N LYS A 150 -15.00 -2.85 -8.49
CA LYS A 150 -13.72 -3.31 -9.05
C LYS A 150 -12.69 -3.60 -7.97
N LEU A 151 -12.61 -2.76 -6.93
CA LEU A 151 -11.71 -2.96 -5.79
C LEU A 151 -12.05 -4.23 -4.99
N VAL A 152 -13.34 -4.51 -4.78
CA VAL A 152 -13.79 -5.76 -4.16
C VAL A 152 -13.45 -6.98 -5.03
N MET A 153 -13.70 -6.90 -6.34
CA MET A 153 -13.45 -7.99 -7.28
C MET A 153 -11.95 -8.32 -7.45
N GLU A 154 -11.05 -7.32 -7.37
CA GLU A 154 -9.61 -7.58 -7.34
C GLU A 154 -9.12 -7.98 -5.94
N GLY A 155 -9.71 -7.43 -4.86
CA GLY A 155 -9.40 -7.82 -3.47
C GLY A 155 -9.60 -9.32 -3.23
N MET A 156 -10.71 -9.89 -3.72
CA MET A 156 -10.95 -11.33 -3.67
C MET A 156 -9.88 -12.19 -4.37
N LYS A 157 -9.12 -11.63 -5.34
CA LYS A 157 -8.03 -12.34 -6.04
C LYS A 157 -6.68 -12.18 -5.36
N LEU A 158 -6.51 -11.12 -4.56
CA LEU A 158 -5.27 -10.78 -3.87
C LEU A 158 -5.20 -11.37 -2.46
N GLN A 159 -6.34 -11.67 -1.84
CA GLN A 159 -6.39 -12.27 -0.51
C GLN A 159 -5.82 -13.70 -0.49
N PRO A 160 -5.20 -14.14 0.62
CA PRO A 160 -4.66 -15.49 0.76
C PRO A 160 -5.77 -16.56 0.76
N CYS A 161 -5.35 -17.83 0.72
CA CYS A 161 -6.25 -18.96 0.98
C CYS A 161 -6.57 -19.04 2.48
N SER A 162 -7.81 -19.43 2.83
CA SER A 162 -8.35 -19.37 4.20
C SER A 162 -8.22 -17.99 4.87
N PRO A 163 -8.65 -16.89 4.20
CA PRO A 163 -8.50 -15.53 4.72
C PRO A 163 -9.48 -15.24 5.87
N GLY A 164 -9.03 -14.43 6.83
CA GLY A 164 -9.93 -13.76 7.77
C GLY A 164 -10.34 -12.36 7.30
N PHE A 165 -11.11 -11.65 8.13
CA PHE A 165 -11.66 -10.33 7.78
C PHE A 165 -10.56 -9.27 7.53
N ILE A 166 -9.46 -9.37 8.27
CA ILE A 166 -8.34 -8.42 8.18
C ILE A 166 -7.49 -8.67 6.93
N ASP A 167 -7.35 -9.93 6.51
CA ASP A 167 -6.76 -10.29 5.21
C ASP A 167 -7.56 -9.73 4.05
N GLY A 168 -8.88 -9.91 4.04
CA GLY A 168 -9.78 -9.38 3.00
C GLY A 168 -9.69 -7.85 2.87
N ARG A 169 -9.62 -7.14 4.01
CA ARG A 169 -9.40 -5.68 4.05
C ARG A 169 -8.06 -5.30 3.42
N ASN A 170 -7.00 -5.98 3.82
CA ASN A 170 -5.64 -5.69 3.36
C ASN A 170 -5.50 -5.95 1.85
N ALA A 171 -6.17 -6.98 1.34
CA ALA A 171 -6.24 -7.28 -0.09
C ALA A 171 -7.00 -6.22 -0.89
N ILE A 172 -8.09 -5.64 -0.36
CA ILE A 172 -8.79 -4.51 -0.99
C ILE A 172 -7.90 -3.24 -1.00
N LEU A 173 -7.16 -2.97 0.08
CA LEU A 173 -6.18 -1.87 0.11
C LEU A 173 -5.04 -2.10 -0.90
N GLN A 174 -4.60 -3.35 -1.09
CA GLN A 174 -3.63 -3.71 -2.11
C GLN A 174 -4.19 -3.56 -3.53
N ALA A 175 -5.48 -3.89 -3.75
CA ALA A 175 -6.17 -3.65 -5.02
C ALA A 175 -6.21 -2.15 -5.38
N ASP A 176 -6.46 -1.28 -4.39
CA ASP A 176 -6.41 0.18 -4.57
C ASP A 176 -5.00 0.68 -4.89
N GLN A 177 -3.99 0.13 -4.22
CA GLN A 177 -2.59 0.44 -4.51
C GLN A 177 -2.19 0.04 -5.95
N ILE A 178 -2.66 -1.11 -6.44
CA ILE A 178 -2.36 -1.65 -7.78
C ILE A 178 -3.15 -0.91 -8.88
N LEU A 179 -4.45 -0.69 -8.69
CA LEU A 179 -5.33 -0.14 -9.73
C LEU A 179 -5.33 1.39 -9.79
N TYR A 180 -5.13 2.06 -8.65
CA TYR A 180 -5.33 3.51 -8.51
C TYR A 180 -4.23 4.20 -7.71
N GLY A 181 -3.13 3.50 -7.38
CA GLY A 181 -1.99 4.08 -6.66
C GLY A 181 -2.25 4.42 -5.19
N GLY A 182 -3.33 3.90 -4.59
CA GLY A 182 -3.70 4.18 -3.20
C GLY A 182 -4.71 5.33 -3.03
N LEU A 183 -5.32 5.80 -4.12
CA LEU A 183 -6.19 6.97 -4.16
C LEU A 183 -7.45 6.85 -3.27
N TYR A 184 -8.01 5.64 -3.11
CA TYR A 184 -9.24 5.41 -2.34
C TYR A 184 -8.98 4.87 -0.93
N SER A 185 -7.71 4.64 -0.59
CA SER A 185 -7.25 4.04 0.67
C SER A 185 -7.85 4.64 1.94
N CYS A 186 -8.20 5.93 1.93
CA CYS A 186 -8.86 6.60 3.04
C CYS A 186 -10.36 6.31 3.15
N SER A 187 -11.09 6.30 2.05
CA SER A 187 -12.51 5.88 2.05
C SER A 187 -12.66 4.42 2.49
N ILE A 188 -11.69 3.59 2.10
CA ILE A 188 -11.55 2.19 2.53
C ILE A 188 -11.25 2.15 4.04
N ARG A 189 -10.12 2.73 4.49
CA ARG A 189 -9.71 2.70 5.91
C ARG A 189 -10.78 3.24 6.85
N GLU A 190 -11.49 4.30 6.50
CA GLU A 190 -12.54 4.84 7.38
C GLU A 190 -13.76 3.90 7.50
N ALA A 191 -14.20 3.27 6.40
CA ALA A 191 -15.29 2.29 6.46
C ALA A 191 -14.92 1.10 7.36
N PHE A 192 -13.72 0.54 7.15
CA PHE A 192 -13.22 -0.59 7.94
C PHE A 192 -13.01 -0.23 9.41
N ARG A 193 -12.34 0.89 9.70
CA ARG A 193 -12.13 1.40 11.06
C ARG A 193 -13.44 1.64 11.80
N ARG A 194 -14.44 2.24 11.15
CA ARG A 194 -15.76 2.53 11.75
C ARG A 194 -16.49 1.25 12.22
N ARG A 195 -16.19 0.09 11.62
CA ARG A 195 -16.78 -1.21 11.97
C ARG A 195 -15.82 -2.16 12.69
N GLY A 196 -14.81 -1.64 13.39
CA GLY A 196 -13.91 -2.43 14.25
C GLY A 196 -12.73 -3.10 13.53
N MET A 197 -12.52 -2.79 12.25
CA MET A 197 -11.41 -3.31 11.42
C MET A 197 -10.37 -2.21 11.13
N GLY A 198 -10.05 -1.41 12.16
CA GLY A 198 -9.06 -0.32 12.15
C GLY A 198 -7.61 -0.80 12.00
N LEU A 199 -6.66 0.13 11.95
CA LEU A 199 -5.26 -0.13 11.57
C LEU A 199 -4.62 -1.31 12.33
N ASN A 200 -4.90 -1.42 13.62
CA ASN A 200 -4.32 -2.42 14.53
C ASN A 200 -5.27 -3.60 14.81
N ALA A 201 -6.40 -3.71 14.09
CA ALA A 201 -7.32 -4.82 14.24
C ALA A 201 -6.62 -6.14 13.86
N SER A 202 -6.81 -7.17 14.68
CA SER A 202 -6.29 -8.51 14.44
C SER A 202 -7.45 -9.48 14.29
N GLN A 203 -7.32 -10.41 13.36
CA GLN A 203 -8.28 -11.51 13.19
C GLN A 203 -8.01 -12.71 14.10
N GLY A 204 -6.83 -12.77 14.73
CA GLY A 204 -6.40 -13.98 15.44
C GLY A 204 -6.13 -15.10 14.43
N SER A 205 -6.69 -16.29 14.68
CA SER A 205 -6.69 -17.40 13.73
C SER A 205 -7.89 -17.31 12.80
N SER A 206 -7.69 -17.48 11.48
CA SER A 206 -8.83 -17.51 10.55
C SER A 206 -9.72 -18.77 10.71
N ASP A 207 -9.26 -19.76 11.48
CA ASP A 207 -10.01 -20.93 11.96
C ASP A 207 -10.51 -20.73 13.41
N ASN A 208 -10.86 -19.50 13.82
CA ASN A 208 -11.41 -19.20 15.14
C ASN A 208 -12.29 -17.93 15.10
N VAL A 209 -13.47 -17.96 15.72
CA VAL A 209 -14.40 -16.82 15.80
C VAL A 209 -14.43 -16.16 17.19
N THR A 210 -13.40 -16.40 18.02
CA THR A 210 -13.35 -15.96 19.44
C THR A 210 -12.03 -15.30 19.88
N ASP A 211 -11.03 -15.13 19.00
CA ASP A 211 -9.71 -14.56 19.31
C ASP A 211 -9.38 -13.24 18.58
N GLN A 212 -10.40 -12.65 17.95
CA GLN A 212 -10.31 -11.36 17.28
C GLN A 212 -9.94 -10.24 18.27
N ILE A 213 -9.27 -9.21 17.76
CA ILE A 213 -9.02 -7.95 18.47
C ILE A 213 -9.56 -6.82 17.59
N PRO A 214 -10.76 -6.29 17.89
CA PRO A 214 -11.31 -5.17 17.13
C PRO A 214 -10.52 -3.90 17.41
N ASP A 215 -10.33 -3.09 16.38
CA ASP A 215 -9.70 -1.78 16.49
C ASP A 215 -10.53 -0.71 15.78
N PHE A 216 -10.59 0.47 16.38
CA PHE A 216 -11.22 1.66 15.83
C PHE A 216 -10.20 2.79 15.58
N SER A 217 -8.89 2.49 15.59
CA SER A 217 -7.77 3.41 15.37
C SER A 217 -7.26 3.42 13.91
N GLY A 218 -6.27 4.29 13.63
CA GLY A 218 -5.74 4.55 12.28
C GLY A 218 -6.30 5.82 11.66
N GLY A 219 -6.14 6.95 12.37
CA GLY A 219 -6.84 8.21 12.09
C GLY A 219 -6.71 8.75 10.67
N VAL A 220 -7.84 9.16 10.11
CA VAL A 220 -7.98 9.76 8.77
C VAL A 220 -8.00 11.30 8.77
N GLY A 221 -7.87 11.92 9.95
CA GLY A 221 -7.81 13.37 10.12
C GLY A 221 -6.42 13.97 9.87
N VAL A 222 -6.35 15.29 9.75
CA VAL A 222 -5.09 16.02 9.62
C VAL A 222 -4.33 15.96 10.95
N VAL A 223 -3.10 15.45 10.93
CA VAL A 223 -2.23 15.36 12.11
C VAL A 223 -1.26 16.54 12.10
N LEU A 224 -1.13 17.21 13.24
CA LEU A 224 -0.07 18.17 13.52
C LEU A 224 0.70 17.68 14.74
N SER A 225 2.02 17.61 14.63
CA SER A 225 2.94 17.44 15.76
C SER A 225 4.04 18.49 15.71
N GLN A 226 4.54 18.93 16.86
CA GLN A 226 5.72 19.78 16.96
C GLN A 226 6.84 19.03 17.70
N GLY A 227 8.03 19.04 17.12
CA GLY A 227 9.28 18.66 17.77
C GLY A 227 10.07 19.90 18.20
N GLY A 228 10.82 19.79 19.29
CA GLY A 228 11.72 20.83 19.80
C GLY A 228 12.74 20.23 20.75
N MET A 229 13.64 21.05 21.31
CA MET A 229 14.58 20.59 22.33
C MET A 229 13.85 20.38 23.67
N ILE A 230 14.28 19.40 24.46
CA ILE A 230 13.68 19.09 25.76
C ILE A 230 14.23 20.01 26.85
N GLU A 231 15.53 20.32 26.82
CA GLU A 231 16.19 21.26 27.73
C GLU A 231 17.10 22.23 26.96
N VAL A 232 17.27 23.46 27.46
CA VAL A 232 18.12 24.49 26.84
C VAL A 232 18.61 25.51 27.88
N GLY A 233 19.83 26.01 27.72
CA GLY A 233 20.34 27.13 28.53
C GLY A 233 19.84 28.49 28.03
N GLU A 234 19.89 29.50 28.89
CA GLU A 234 19.64 30.89 28.46
C GLU A 234 20.61 31.35 27.36
N GLY A 235 20.15 32.25 26.49
CA GLY A 235 20.95 32.78 25.38
C GLY A 235 21.26 31.76 24.27
N GLN A 236 20.78 30.52 24.38
CA GLN A 236 20.92 29.49 23.34
C GLN A 236 19.68 29.43 22.44
N ASN A 237 19.86 28.84 21.25
CA ASN A 237 18.81 28.69 20.26
C ASN A 237 18.02 27.38 20.46
N ILE A 238 16.70 27.44 20.25
CA ILE A 238 15.81 26.29 20.08
C ILE A 238 15.35 26.28 18.63
N VAL A 239 15.45 25.12 17.97
CA VAL A 239 14.81 24.87 16.68
C VAL A 239 13.52 24.08 16.94
N TYR A 240 12.39 24.65 16.55
CA TYR A 240 11.10 23.96 16.53
C TYR A 240 10.81 23.46 15.11
N THR A 241 10.30 22.25 15.00
CA THR A 241 9.92 21.61 13.73
C THR A 241 8.51 21.07 13.83
N ASN A 242 7.58 21.73 13.16
CA ASN A 242 6.22 21.26 12.99
C ASN A 242 6.19 20.22 11.89
N THR A 243 5.38 19.18 12.05
CA THR A 243 5.09 18.17 11.03
C THR A 243 3.57 18.16 10.81
N VAL A 244 3.13 18.52 9.60
CA VAL A 244 1.73 18.38 9.19
C VAL A 244 1.61 17.17 8.28
N SER A 245 0.80 16.20 8.68
CA SER A 245 0.43 15.05 7.86
C SER A 245 -1.05 15.16 7.48
N SER A 246 -1.35 15.06 6.19
CA SER A 246 -2.72 15.05 5.69
C SER A 246 -3.02 13.72 5.03
N PRO A 247 -3.31 12.66 5.81
CA PRO A 247 -3.42 11.31 5.27
C PRO A 247 -4.53 11.17 4.22
N CYS A 248 -5.63 11.93 4.34
CA CYS A 248 -6.86 11.66 3.59
C CYS A 248 -7.54 12.85 2.92
N VAL A 249 -7.07 14.08 3.11
CA VAL A 249 -7.66 15.28 2.49
C VAL A 249 -6.58 16.16 1.88
N THR A 250 -6.89 16.84 0.78
CA THR A 250 -6.00 17.88 0.25
C THR A 250 -6.17 19.16 1.07
N LEU A 251 -5.10 19.65 1.66
CA LEU A 251 -5.05 20.95 2.31
C LEU A 251 -4.71 22.01 1.27
N THR A 252 -5.55 23.03 1.17
CA THR A 252 -5.36 24.18 0.29
C THR A 252 -5.59 25.45 1.08
N ASN A 253 -4.57 26.32 1.15
CA ASN A 253 -4.56 27.56 1.92
C ASN A 253 -4.90 27.37 3.42
N TYR A 254 -4.46 26.26 4.01
CA TYR A 254 -4.49 26.12 5.47
C TYR A 254 -3.37 27.00 6.06
N ILE A 255 -3.53 27.48 7.28
CA ILE A 255 -2.54 28.35 7.94
C ILE A 255 -2.03 27.65 9.18
N LEU A 256 -0.75 27.26 9.15
CA LEU A 256 -0.03 26.82 10.34
C LEU A 256 0.51 28.06 11.05
N VAL A 257 0.29 28.15 12.36
CA VAL A 257 0.78 29.24 13.21
C VAL A 257 1.45 28.70 14.47
N ASP A 258 2.50 29.39 14.93
CA ASP A 258 3.14 29.22 16.23
C ASP A 258 3.15 30.55 16.98
N THR A 259 2.68 30.56 18.23
CA THR A 259 2.63 31.78 19.05
C THR A 259 3.80 31.84 20.02
N LEU A 260 4.74 32.75 19.80
CA LEU A 260 5.99 32.80 20.56
C LEU A 260 5.80 33.42 21.96
N PRO A 261 6.09 32.70 23.06
CA PRO A 261 6.00 33.25 24.40
C PRO A 261 7.04 34.36 24.62
N THR A 262 6.81 35.24 25.60
CA THR A 262 7.60 36.46 25.82
C THR A 262 9.06 36.22 26.26
N ASN A 263 9.40 35.00 26.69
CA ASN A 263 10.74 34.60 27.13
C ASN A 263 11.63 34.07 25.99
N VAL A 264 11.18 34.14 24.73
CA VAL A 264 12.02 33.87 23.55
C VAL A 264 12.01 35.04 22.56
N THR A 265 12.99 35.05 21.65
CA THR A 265 13.07 35.99 20.52
C THR A 265 13.22 35.21 19.21
N TRP A 266 12.42 35.55 18.19
CA TRP A 266 12.52 34.93 16.86
C TRP A 266 13.87 35.23 16.20
N GLN A 267 14.44 34.22 15.54
CA GLN A 267 15.69 34.34 14.78
C GLN A 267 15.51 34.10 13.29
N SER A 268 14.80 33.03 12.90
CA SER A 268 14.65 32.64 11.50
C SER A 268 13.50 31.63 11.30
N GLY A 269 13.05 31.50 10.05
CA GLY A 269 12.03 30.52 9.64
C GLY A 269 10.59 31.02 9.80
N GLY A 270 9.76 30.73 8.80
CA GLY A 270 8.36 31.17 8.71
C GLY A 270 8.18 32.67 8.52
N THR A 271 6.91 33.09 8.41
CA THR A 271 6.52 34.50 8.35
C THR A 271 6.22 34.99 9.75
N TYR A 272 7.10 35.80 10.34
CA TYR A 272 6.95 36.32 11.70
C TYR A 272 6.28 37.70 11.73
N ASP A 273 5.17 37.81 12.48
CA ASP A 273 4.55 39.07 12.86
C ASP A 273 5.02 39.48 14.27
N PRO A 274 5.82 40.56 14.41
CA PRO A 274 6.29 41.02 15.72
C PRO A 274 5.20 41.66 16.59
N GLY A 275 4.07 42.08 16.01
CA GLY A 275 2.95 42.68 16.75
C GLY A 275 2.11 41.66 17.51
N THR A 276 1.81 40.52 16.88
CA THR A 276 1.11 39.39 17.51
C THR A 276 2.05 38.34 18.10
N ARG A 277 3.35 38.41 17.77
CA ARG A 277 4.39 37.40 18.08
C ARG A 277 4.10 36.01 17.48
N VAL A 278 3.45 35.97 16.31
CA VAL A 278 3.10 34.73 15.62
C VAL A 278 4.07 34.46 14.47
N VAL A 279 4.56 33.23 14.35
CA VAL A 279 5.24 32.71 13.15
C VAL A 279 4.20 31.91 12.34
N SER A 280 4.17 32.05 11.01
CA SER A 280 3.13 31.42 10.19
C SER A 280 3.61 30.90 8.82
N TRP A 281 2.89 29.91 8.30
CA TRP A 281 3.07 29.32 6.96
C TRP A 281 1.71 29.04 6.31
N VAL A 282 1.65 29.20 4.98
CA VAL A 282 0.55 28.66 4.17
C VAL A 282 0.86 27.19 3.87
N VAL A 283 0.00 26.30 4.35
CA VAL A 283 0.06 24.85 4.19
C VAL A 283 -0.77 24.46 2.98
N ASN A 284 -0.10 23.89 1.97
CA ASN A 284 -0.71 23.29 0.79
C ASN A 284 -0.15 21.87 0.66
N LEU A 285 -0.98 20.86 0.91
CA LEU A 285 -0.57 19.45 0.99
C LEU A 285 -1.58 18.54 0.29
N PRO A 286 -1.17 17.72 -0.70
CA PRO A 286 -2.01 16.66 -1.24
C PRO A 286 -2.47 15.66 -0.17
N ALA A 287 -3.60 15.00 -0.38
CA ALA A 287 -3.98 13.82 0.39
C ALA A 287 -2.86 12.75 0.33
N GLY A 288 -2.60 12.09 1.45
CA GLY A 288 -1.54 11.09 1.62
C GLY A 288 -0.14 11.68 1.88
N SER A 289 0.01 13.01 1.95
CA SER A 289 1.33 13.66 2.10
C SER A 289 1.64 14.15 3.52
N THR A 290 2.93 14.33 3.81
CA THR A 290 3.44 14.89 5.06
C THR A 290 4.54 15.89 4.76
N GLN A 291 4.57 17.03 5.44
CA GLN A 291 5.60 18.07 5.29
C GLN A 291 5.98 18.67 6.64
N THR A 292 7.23 19.11 6.74
CA THR A 292 7.77 19.79 7.92
C THR A 292 7.92 21.31 7.69
N TYR A 293 7.72 22.08 8.76
CA TYR A 293 7.88 23.53 8.80
C TYR A 293 8.66 23.91 10.07
N SER A 294 9.85 24.48 9.92
CA SER A 294 10.74 24.76 11.05
C SER A 294 11.03 26.25 11.23
N PHE A 295 11.25 26.65 12.48
CA PHE A 295 11.69 27.99 12.87
C PHE A 295 12.65 27.93 14.05
N THR A 296 13.44 28.98 14.22
CA THR A 296 14.44 29.11 15.29
C THR A 296 14.11 30.30 16.18
N VAL A 297 14.22 30.10 17.49
CA VAL A 297 14.13 31.16 18.51
C VAL A 297 15.34 31.09 19.45
N THR A 298 15.71 32.21 20.08
CA THR A 298 16.68 32.24 21.18
C THR A 298 15.94 32.41 22.50
N VAL A 299 16.38 31.72 23.56
CA VAL A 299 15.89 31.98 24.93
C VAL A 299 16.47 33.30 25.44
N ASN A 300 15.60 34.21 25.88
CA ASN A 300 16.01 35.53 26.35
C ASN A 300 16.80 35.41 27.66
N ASN A 301 17.89 36.16 27.82
CA ASN A 301 18.62 36.23 29.10
C ASN A 301 17.71 36.78 30.21
N GLY A 302 17.70 36.15 31.38
CA GLY A 302 16.80 36.47 32.50
C GLY A 302 15.48 35.68 32.51
N SER A 303 15.35 34.65 31.66
CA SER A 303 14.21 33.73 31.62
C SER A 303 14.35 32.54 32.58
N TYR A 304 15.57 32.22 33.03
CA TYR A 304 15.83 31.15 33.98
C TYR A 304 15.51 31.57 35.42
N PHE A 305 14.91 30.63 36.16
CA PHE A 305 14.83 30.66 37.61
C PHE A 305 14.86 29.21 38.14
N PRO A 306 15.38 28.95 39.36
CA PRO A 306 15.46 27.61 39.91
C PRO A 306 14.10 26.92 40.05
N THR A 307 14.03 25.64 39.66
CA THR A 307 12.84 24.82 39.86
C THR A 307 12.52 24.71 41.35
N THR A 308 11.30 25.06 41.72
CA THR A 308 10.81 25.02 43.11
C THR A 308 9.64 24.04 43.20
N THR A 309 9.76 22.95 43.97
CA THR A 309 8.60 22.14 44.36
C THR A 309 7.69 22.99 45.26
N LEU A 310 6.43 23.19 44.84
CA LEU A 310 5.39 23.84 45.64
C LEU A 310 4.55 22.80 46.41
N PHE A 311 4.34 21.62 45.81
CA PHE A 311 3.62 20.49 46.39
C PHE A 311 4.19 19.18 45.84
N GLU A 312 4.24 18.12 46.65
CA GLU A 312 4.69 16.79 46.24
C GLU A 312 4.10 15.73 47.18
N GLU A 313 3.49 14.69 46.60
CA GLU A 313 2.87 13.57 47.31
C GLU A 313 3.14 12.27 46.56
N THR A 314 3.95 11.38 47.15
CA THR A 314 4.37 10.08 46.58
C THR A 314 3.77 8.90 47.35
N VAL A 315 2.74 9.15 48.16
CA VAL A 315 1.95 8.17 48.93
C VAL A 315 2.81 7.13 49.72
N PRO A 316 3.85 7.55 50.47
CA PRO A 316 4.76 6.61 51.13
C PRO A 316 4.13 5.86 52.32
N SER A 317 2.98 6.32 52.82
CA SER A 317 2.28 5.73 53.98
C SER A 317 1.06 4.92 53.54
N SER A 318 0.66 3.92 54.36
CA SER A 318 -0.56 3.13 54.15
C SER A 318 -1.87 3.85 54.54
N THR A 319 -1.81 5.14 54.89
CA THR A 319 -2.96 5.96 55.29
C THR A 319 -3.12 7.17 54.37
N LEU A 320 -4.37 7.64 54.20
CA LEU A 320 -4.64 8.80 53.35
C LEU A 320 -3.79 10.01 53.81
N PRO A 321 -2.97 10.62 52.95
CA PRO A 321 -2.11 11.73 53.34
C PRO A 321 -2.89 12.94 53.84
N ALA A 322 -2.41 13.59 54.92
CA ALA A 322 -3.06 14.76 55.51
C ALA A 322 -3.13 16.00 54.58
N SER A 323 -2.33 15.99 53.51
CA SER A 323 -2.38 16.90 52.38
C SER A 323 -3.72 16.85 51.62
N PHE A 324 -4.48 15.76 51.76
CA PHE A 324 -5.77 15.54 51.11
C PHE A 324 -6.92 15.22 52.08
N THR A 325 -8.13 15.46 51.61
CA THR A 325 -9.40 15.07 52.23
C THR A 325 -10.26 14.33 51.19
N ASN A 326 -10.97 13.27 51.60
CA ASN A 326 -11.91 12.58 50.73
C ASN A 326 -13.37 12.88 51.10
N THR A 327 -14.26 12.82 50.12
CA THR A 327 -15.71 12.72 50.32
C THR A 327 -16.29 11.89 49.18
N SER A 328 -17.12 10.89 49.48
CA SER A 328 -17.85 10.15 48.46
C SER A 328 -19.32 9.94 48.82
N THR A 329 -20.15 9.89 47.78
CA THR A 329 -21.53 9.39 47.85
C THR A 329 -21.67 8.30 46.79
N PRO A 330 -22.01 7.04 47.15
CA PRO A 330 -22.04 6.48 48.50
C PRO A 330 -20.61 6.35 49.10
N THR A 331 -20.53 6.21 50.43
CA THR A 331 -19.26 6.16 51.19
C THR A 331 -18.33 4.99 50.82
N ALA A 332 -18.85 3.96 50.14
CA ALA A 332 -18.06 2.86 49.59
C ALA A 332 -17.04 3.33 48.52
N GLY A 333 -17.32 4.46 47.84
CA GLY A 333 -16.42 5.10 46.89
C GLY A 333 -15.36 5.99 47.53
N ASN A 334 -15.07 5.88 48.84
CA ASN A 334 -14.05 6.72 49.45
C ASN A 334 -12.66 6.42 48.88
N TRP A 335 -11.96 7.47 48.44
CA TRP A 335 -10.55 7.41 48.07
C TRP A 335 -9.72 6.89 49.25
N ARG A 336 -8.87 5.90 49.00
CA ARG A 336 -8.02 5.22 49.99
C ARG A 336 -6.60 5.08 49.47
N VAL A 337 -5.67 4.70 50.33
CA VAL A 337 -4.36 4.22 49.87
C VAL A 337 -4.51 2.77 49.41
N SER A 338 -3.82 2.40 48.32
CA SER A 338 -3.76 1.04 47.78
C SER A 338 -2.33 0.68 47.39
N ASN A 339 -1.90 -0.53 47.73
CA ASN A 339 -0.65 -1.14 47.28
C ASN A 339 -0.86 -2.11 46.10
N ALA A 340 -2.08 -2.19 45.54
CA ALA A 340 -2.38 -3.09 44.42
C ALA A 340 -1.79 -2.61 43.08
N ALA A 341 -1.55 -1.31 42.95
CA ALA A 341 -0.82 -0.69 41.85
C ALA A 341 -0.26 0.65 42.33
N SER A 342 0.98 0.97 41.99
CA SER A 342 1.66 2.24 42.28
C SER A 342 2.65 2.55 41.16
N ASN A 343 2.89 3.82 40.88
CA ASN A 343 3.99 4.25 40.03
C ASN A 343 5.29 4.28 40.85
N SER A 344 5.23 4.92 42.02
CA SER A 344 6.32 4.90 43.01
C SER A 344 5.97 3.94 44.15
N ALA A 345 6.79 2.92 44.35
CA ALA A 345 6.55 1.95 45.41
C ALA A 345 6.60 2.61 46.81
N PRO A 346 5.69 2.28 47.74
CA PRO A 346 4.87 1.06 47.73
C PRO A 346 3.35 1.24 47.52
N ASN A 347 2.81 2.47 47.40
CA ASN A 347 1.35 2.68 47.32
C ASN A 347 0.97 3.81 46.36
N SER A 348 -0.32 3.90 46.03
CA SER A 348 -0.95 5.04 45.38
C SER A 348 -2.30 5.38 46.01
N LEU A 349 -2.92 6.49 45.59
CA LEU A 349 -4.29 6.89 45.96
C LEU A 349 -5.29 6.23 45.01
N PHE A 350 -6.30 5.55 45.53
CA PHE A 350 -7.26 4.78 44.75
C PHE A 350 -8.71 5.05 45.13
N THR A 351 -9.59 5.22 44.14
CA THR A 351 -11.05 5.11 44.30
C THR A 351 -11.58 3.96 43.43
N PRO A 352 -12.49 3.11 43.94
CA PRO A 352 -13.06 2.03 43.14
C PRO A 352 -14.07 2.57 42.12
N ASN A 353 -14.26 1.84 41.03
CA ASN A 353 -15.47 1.99 40.22
C ASN A 353 -16.64 1.37 40.99
N LEU A 354 -17.83 1.99 40.94
CA LEU A 354 -19.01 1.51 41.66
C LEU A 354 -20.11 1.15 40.67
N GLU A 355 -20.80 0.02 40.90
CA GLU A 355 -22.01 -0.38 40.16
C GLU A 355 -23.26 0.47 40.54
N VAL A 356 -23.04 1.67 41.07
CA VAL A 356 -24.07 2.61 41.54
C VAL A 356 -23.61 4.05 41.34
N ALA A 357 -24.59 4.92 41.09
CA ALA A 357 -24.39 6.36 40.89
C ALA A 357 -23.48 6.96 41.96
N GLY A 358 -22.32 7.46 41.54
CA GLY A 358 -21.21 7.79 42.42
C GLY A 358 -20.61 9.17 42.15
N ASP A 359 -20.15 9.82 43.21
CA ASP A 359 -19.38 11.07 43.15
C ASP A 359 -18.28 11.02 44.22
N GLN A 360 -17.07 10.65 43.81
CA GLN A 360 -15.94 10.35 44.70
C GLN A 360 -14.85 11.42 44.54
N ARG A 361 -14.62 12.22 45.57
CA ARG A 361 -13.73 13.40 45.52
C ARG A 361 -12.54 13.24 46.45
N LEU A 362 -11.36 13.60 45.98
CA LEU A 362 -10.12 13.74 46.74
C LEU A 362 -9.59 15.17 46.55
N SER A 363 -9.68 16.00 47.59
CA SER A 363 -9.42 17.44 47.52
C SER A 363 -8.26 17.85 48.42
N SER A 364 -7.39 18.76 47.96
CA SER A 364 -6.29 19.28 48.77
C SER A 364 -6.80 20.03 50.01
N THR A 365 -6.25 19.69 51.18
CA THR A 365 -6.67 20.24 52.48
C THR A 365 -6.34 21.73 52.58
N ASN A 366 -5.12 22.10 52.20
CA ASN A 366 -4.60 23.45 52.27
C ASN A 366 -4.69 24.17 50.90
N ASN A 367 -4.59 25.49 50.93
CA ASN A 367 -4.39 26.28 49.71
C ASN A 367 -2.91 26.22 49.31
N LEU A 368 -2.65 26.11 48.01
CA LEU A 368 -1.32 26.13 47.42
C LEU A 368 -1.08 27.50 46.76
N ALA A 369 -0.06 28.23 47.23
CA ALA A 369 0.30 29.53 46.67
C ALA A 369 1.13 29.36 45.40
N LEU A 370 0.65 29.87 44.27
CA LEU A 370 1.39 29.89 43.01
C LEU A 370 2.17 31.20 42.86
N PRO A 371 3.49 31.18 42.58
CA PRO A 371 4.26 32.41 42.38
C PRO A 371 3.71 33.26 41.22
N ALA A 372 3.79 34.58 41.34
CA ALA A 372 3.34 35.51 40.31
C ALA A 372 4.39 35.66 39.20
N GLY A 373 3.95 35.77 37.95
CA GLY A 373 4.83 36.00 36.80
C GLY A 373 5.65 34.78 36.33
N THR A 374 5.34 33.58 36.83
CA THR A 374 6.05 32.34 36.50
C THR A 374 5.13 31.30 35.82
N SER A 375 5.66 30.11 35.50
CA SER A 375 4.94 29.00 34.87
C SER A 375 4.86 27.78 35.80
N PRO A 376 4.01 27.81 36.84
CA PRO A 376 3.75 26.64 37.66
C PRO A 376 3.04 25.54 36.86
N ARG A 377 3.31 24.28 37.20
CA ARG A 377 2.80 23.09 36.52
C ARG A 377 2.40 22.02 37.54
N LEU A 378 1.27 21.36 37.33
CA LEU A 378 0.88 20.12 37.99
C LEU A 378 1.35 18.94 37.14
N SER A 379 1.91 17.91 37.76
CA SER A 379 2.12 16.58 37.16
C SER A 379 1.60 15.51 38.12
N PHE A 380 1.06 14.41 37.59
CA PHE A 380 0.72 13.22 38.37
C PHE A 380 0.73 11.99 37.48
N TRP A 381 1.06 10.84 38.05
CA TRP A 381 0.90 9.56 37.39
C TRP A 381 -0.45 8.96 37.76
N HIS A 382 -1.12 8.31 36.81
CA HIS A 382 -2.38 7.63 37.11
C HIS A 382 -2.64 6.42 36.21
N ARG A 383 -3.52 5.52 36.68
CA ARG A 383 -4.02 4.37 35.93
C ARG A 383 -5.51 4.23 36.22
N PHE A 384 -6.33 3.98 35.20
CA PHE A 384 -7.77 3.85 35.37
C PHE A 384 -8.34 2.66 34.59
N ASP A 385 -9.36 2.02 35.15
CA ASP A 385 -10.09 0.88 34.58
C ASP A 385 -11.58 1.03 34.95
N THR A 386 -12.38 1.47 34.00
CA THR A 386 -13.70 2.11 34.20
C THR A 386 -14.64 1.80 33.02
N GLU A 387 -15.95 2.01 33.16
CA GLU A 387 -16.87 1.84 32.03
C GLU A 387 -16.62 2.90 30.95
N THR A 388 -16.13 2.47 29.77
CA THR A 388 -15.76 3.34 28.65
C THR A 388 -16.91 4.22 28.20
N GLY A 389 -16.76 5.53 28.36
CA GLY A 389 -17.75 6.53 27.97
C GLY A 389 -18.88 6.74 28.97
N TRP A 390 -18.91 6.04 30.11
CA TRP A 390 -20.00 6.18 31.10
C TRP A 390 -19.48 6.52 32.50
N ASP A 391 -18.37 5.91 32.92
CA ASP A 391 -17.67 6.22 34.17
C ASP A 391 -16.36 6.95 33.90
N GLY A 392 -15.89 7.79 34.83
CA GLY A 392 -14.59 8.43 34.64
C GLY A 392 -14.14 9.44 35.68
N GLY A 393 -12.92 9.92 35.48
CA GLY A 393 -12.22 10.84 36.35
C GLY A 393 -11.92 12.20 35.72
N VAL A 394 -12.18 13.28 36.46
CA VAL A 394 -11.73 14.64 36.14
C VAL A 394 -10.76 15.18 37.20
N VAL A 395 -9.98 16.18 36.83
CA VAL A 395 -9.08 16.90 37.73
C VAL A 395 -9.48 18.36 37.71
N GLU A 396 -9.86 18.87 38.87
CA GLU A 396 -10.48 20.18 39.03
C GLU A 396 -9.57 21.11 39.86
N ILE A 397 -9.63 22.40 39.55
CA ILE A 397 -8.95 23.48 40.26
C ILE A 397 -9.95 24.48 40.83
N SER A 398 -9.60 25.07 41.98
CA SER A 398 -10.37 26.14 42.62
C SER A 398 -9.44 27.28 43.04
N THR A 399 -9.82 28.53 42.75
CA THR A 399 -9.09 29.74 43.18
C THR A 399 -9.75 30.45 44.38
N ASN A 400 -10.85 29.89 44.90
CA ASN A 400 -11.67 30.48 45.96
C ASN A 400 -11.88 29.52 47.15
N GLY A 401 -10.79 28.84 47.53
CA GLY A 401 -10.74 27.97 48.72
C GLY A 401 -11.51 26.66 48.62
N GLY A 402 -11.96 26.27 47.42
CA GLY A 402 -12.73 25.05 47.18
C GLY A 402 -14.25 25.25 47.13
N THR A 403 -14.74 26.47 46.96
CA THR A 403 -16.20 26.74 46.84
C THR A 403 -16.72 26.66 45.40
N VAL A 404 -15.90 27.03 44.42
CA VAL A 404 -16.16 26.82 42.98
C VAL A 404 -14.99 26.07 42.37
N TRP A 405 -15.28 25.14 41.47
CA TRP A 405 -14.32 24.24 40.82
C TRP A 405 -14.46 24.31 39.31
N ARG A 406 -13.36 24.13 38.58
CA ARG A 406 -13.29 24.09 37.11
C ARG A 406 -12.38 22.95 36.69
N ASP A 407 -12.68 22.28 35.57
CA ASP A 407 -11.78 21.25 35.03
C ASP A 407 -10.46 21.85 34.56
N LEU A 408 -9.39 21.08 34.72
CA LEU A 408 -8.05 21.39 34.20
C LEU A 408 -7.81 20.83 32.79
N GLY A 409 -8.81 20.22 32.14
CA GLY A 409 -8.67 19.58 30.82
C GLY A 409 -7.96 20.45 29.78
N ASP A 410 -8.43 21.69 29.59
CA ASP A 410 -7.84 22.65 28.63
C ASP A 410 -6.42 23.12 28.99
N ALA A 411 -5.98 22.85 30.23
CA ALA A 411 -4.65 23.15 30.74
C ALA A 411 -3.71 21.94 30.68
N MET A 412 -4.20 20.72 30.40
CA MET A 412 -3.38 19.50 30.27
C MET A 412 -2.58 19.55 28.96
N THR A 413 -1.25 19.62 29.10
CA THR A 413 -0.28 19.63 28.00
C THR A 413 0.30 18.24 27.70
N ILE A 414 0.16 17.29 28.62
CA ILE A 414 0.52 15.87 28.46
C ILE A 414 -0.57 15.06 29.17
N GLY A 415 -1.00 13.93 28.60
CA GLY A 415 -1.93 13.00 29.25
C GLY A 415 -3.36 13.55 29.42
N SER A 416 -3.87 14.30 28.45
CA SER A 416 -5.20 14.93 28.53
C SER A 416 -6.35 13.91 28.51
N TYR A 417 -7.56 14.36 28.86
CA TYR A 417 -8.78 13.53 28.86
C TYR A 417 -8.99 12.77 27.54
N ASN A 418 -9.32 11.49 27.63
CA ASN A 418 -9.38 10.57 26.49
C ASN A 418 -10.80 10.31 25.96
N GLY A 419 -11.84 10.84 26.61
CA GLY A 419 -13.22 10.74 26.13
C GLY A 419 -14.16 11.75 26.79
N THR A 420 -15.40 11.78 26.29
CA THR A 420 -16.52 12.51 26.90
C THR A 420 -17.48 11.51 27.53
N LEU A 421 -17.90 11.75 28.77
CA LEU A 421 -18.89 10.91 29.43
C LEU A 421 -20.28 11.12 28.81
N GLY A 422 -20.99 10.03 28.56
CA GLY A 422 -22.30 10.00 27.95
C GLY A 422 -23.37 10.72 28.79
N PRO A 423 -24.58 10.88 28.24
CA PRO A 423 -25.65 11.64 28.86
C PRO A 423 -26.38 10.89 30.00
N ALA A 424 -25.74 9.92 30.66
CA ALA A 424 -26.32 9.19 31.78
C ALA A 424 -26.65 10.15 32.93
N LEU A 425 -27.94 10.39 33.17
CA LEU A 425 -28.44 11.36 34.16
C LEU A 425 -28.04 11.04 35.60
N THR A 426 -27.43 9.88 35.85
CA THR A 426 -27.03 9.37 37.16
C THR A 426 -25.54 9.57 37.46
N ASN A 427 -24.66 9.75 36.46
CA ASN A 427 -23.26 10.09 36.72
C ASN A 427 -23.12 11.59 37.01
N ALA A 428 -22.50 11.94 38.14
CA ALA A 428 -22.28 13.33 38.56
C ALA A 428 -21.27 14.12 37.69
N LEU A 429 -20.70 13.49 36.67
CA LEU A 429 -19.77 14.04 35.67
C LEU A 429 -20.28 13.92 34.22
N ALA A 430 -21.53 13.47 34.00
CA ALA A 430 -22.10 13.28 32.66
C ALA A 430 -21.95 14.50 31.73
N GLY A 431 -21.62 14.25 30.46
CA GLY A 431 -21.36 15.29 29.45
C GLY A 431 -20.03 16.03 29.57
N ARG A 432 -19.18 15.73 30.56
CA ARG A 432 -17.83 16.32 30.70
C ARG A 432 -16.79 15.48 29.95
N ASN A 433 -15.72 16.12 29.51
CA ASN A 433 -14.50 15.42 29.09
C ASN A 433 -13.80 14.87 30.35
N ALA A 434 -13.38 13.60 30.30
CA ALA A 434 -12.82 12.89 31.45
C ALA A 434 -11.82 11.79 31.02
N PHE A 435 -11.15 11.22 32.01
CA PHE A 435 -10.46 9.93 31.90
C PHE A 435 -11.46 8.79 32.03
N THR A 436 -11.67 8.02 30.97
CA THR A 436 -12.72 6.99 30.88
C THR A 436 -12.26 5.77 30.06
N GLY A 437 -12.82 4.60 30.35
CA GLY A 437 -12.38 3.31 29.82
C GLY A 437 -11.20 2.72 30.59
N ASN A 438 -10.30 2.03 29.89
CA ASN A 438 -9.17 1.30 30.47
C ASN A 438 -7.83 1.84 29.94
N SER A 439 -6.92 2.21 30.84
CA SER A 439 -5.59 2.76 30.52
C SER A 439 -4.47 1.72 30.47
N GLY A 440 -4.82 0.42 30.45
CA GLY A 440 -3.89 -0.70 30.51
C GLY A 440 -3.38 -1.01 31.93
N THR A 441 -2.26 -1.74 32.00
CA THR A 441 -1.61 -2.12 33.28
C THR A 441 -0.61 -1.09 33.80
N SER A 442 -0.11 -0.22 32.93
CA SER A 442 0.86 0.83 33.24
C SER A 442 0.19 2.10 33.78
N PHE A 443 0.94 2.90 34.55
CA PHE A 443 0.57 4.28 34.84
C PHE A 443 0.94 5.17 33.65
N MET A 444 0.08 6.15 33.36
CA MET A 444 0.35 7.26 32.43
C MET A 444 0.64 8.55 33.21
N ASN A 445 1.51 9.40 32.67
CA ASN A 445 1.84 10.70 33.24
C ASN A 445 0.95 11.79 32.61
N THR A 446 0.36 12.63 33.46
CA THR A 446 -0.46 13.77 33.06
C THR A 446 0.12 15.04 33.62
N VAL A 447 0.31 16.05 32.77
CA VAL A 447 0.92 17.34 33.12
C VAL A 447 0.00 18.47 32.68
N ALA A 448 -0.30 19.40 33.59
CA ALA A 448 -1.13 20.58 33.33
C ALA A 448 -0.40 21.89 33.66
N SER A 449 -0.48 22.86 32.74
CA SER A 449 0.08 24.20 32.94
C SER A 449 -0.84 25.05 33.83
N LEU A 450 -0.34 25.46 34.99
CA LEU A 450 -1.06 26.30 35.94
C LEU A 450 -0.76 27.79 35.75
N ARG A 451 -0.10 28.18 34.65
CA ARG A 451 0.33 29.56 34.35
C ARG A 451 -0.80 30.60 34.46
N ASN A 452 -2.01 30.26 34.03
CA ASN A 452 -3.18 31.15 34.13
C ASN A 452 -3.64 31.41 35.58
N TYR A 453 -3.12 30.64 36.54
CA TYR A 453 -3.36 30.76 37.98
C TYR A 453 -2.14 31.30 38.76
N ALA A 454 -1.05 31.67 38.07
CA ALA A 454 0.12 32.27 38.67
C ALA A 454 -0.23 33.52 39.50
N GLY A 455 0.32 33.64 40.70
CA GLY A 455 0.00 34.69 41.67
C GLY A 455 -1.27 34.45 42.49
N GLN A 456 -1.98 33.34 42.31
CA GLN A 456 -3.20 33.00 43.04
C GLN A 456 -2.96 31.85 44.05
N ASN A 457 -3.84 31.78 45.06
CA ASN A 457 -3.95 30.62 45.94
C ASN A 457 -4.94 29.62 45.34
N ILE A 458 -4.51 28.38 45.09
CA ILE A 458 -5.33 27.34 44.47
C ILE A 458 -5.65 26.19 45.43
N LYS A 459 -6.66 25.40 45.09
CA LYS A 459 -6.82 24.01 45.53
C LYS A 459 -6.98 23.10 44.33
N LEU A 460 -6.52 21.86 44.48
CA LEU A 460 -6.65 20.79 43.49
C LEU A 460 -7.61 19.71 43.99
N ARG A 461 -8.32 19.07 43.07
CA ARG A 461 -9.22 17.96 43.37
C ARG A 461 -9.22 16.92 42.25
N PHE A 462 -9.05 15.66 42.61
CA PHE A 462 -9.34 14.53 41.74
C PHE A 462 -10.78 14.10 42.03
N ARG A 463 -11.63 14.00 41.00
CA ARG A 463 -13.05 13.67 41.16
C ARG A 463 -13.41 12.58 40.17
N PHE A 464 -13.78 11.43 40.71
CA PHE A 464 -14.34 10.32 39.96
C PHE A 464 -15.87 10.41 40.01
N GLY A 465 -16.52 9.82 39.01
CA GLY A 465 -17.96 9.69 38.95
C GLY A 465 -18.32 8.40 38.23
N SER A 466 -19.25 7.65 38.81
CA SER A 466 -19.78 6.40 38.26
C SER A 466 -21.29 6.50 38.03
N ASP A 467 -21.82 5.73 37.08
CA ASP A 467 -23.26 5.61 36.83
C ASP A 467 -23.88 4.40 37.58
N ASN A 468 -25.12 4.02 37.27
CA ASN A 468 -25.85 2.93 37.95
C ASN A 468 -26.03 1.67 37.10
N ASN A 469 -25.21 1.51 36.06
CA ASN A 469 -25.16 0.36 35.17
C ASN A 469 -23.86 -0.43 35.41
N THR A 470 -23.62 -1.52 34.67
CA THR A 470 -22.55 -2.46 35.03
C THR A 470 -21.57 -2.76 33.88
N ALA A 471 -20.34 -2.27 34.02
CA ALA A 471 -19.17 -2.81 33.33
C ALA A 471 -17.96 -3.00 34.27
N GLY A 472 -18.03 -4.01 35.14
CA GLY A 472 -16.86 -4.63 35.76
C GLY A 472 -16.49 -4.20 37.18
N ALA A 473 -17.10 -4.84 38.18
CA ALA A 473 -16.62 -4.81 39.56
C ALA A 473 -15.49 -5.83 39.80
N GLY A 474 -14.25 -5.43 39.51
CA GLY A 474 -13.03 -6.14 39.92
C GLY A 474 -12.38 -5.45 41.13
N PRO A 475 -11.54 -6.14 41.94
CA PRO A 475 -10.93 -5.54 43.13
C PRO A 475 -10.00 -4.34 42.85
N ASN A 476 -9.59 -4.16 41.58
CA ASN A 476 -8.73 -3.10 41.09
C ASN A 476 -9.38 -2.25 39.97
N THR A 477 -10.70 -2.34 39.76
CA THR A 477 -11.40 -1.46 38.82
C THR A 477 -11.75 -0.13 39.51
N GLY A 478 -11.48 0.99 38.85
CA GLY A 478 -11.46 2.33 39.42
C GLY A 478 -10.29 3.18 38.93
N TRP A 479 -9.87 4.16 39.74
CA TRP A 479 -8.82 5.13 39.38
C TRP A 479 -7.73 5.18 40.46
N PHE A 480 -6.51 4.82 40.07
CA PHE A 480 -5.27 4.99 40.84
C PHE A 480 -4.57 6.30 40.43
N VAL A 481 -4.08 7.08 41.38
CA VAL A 481 -3.34 8.34 41.20
C VAL A 481 -2.14 8.35 42.15
N ASP A 482 -0.98 8.74 41.64
CA ASP A 482 0.30 8.67 42.33
C ASP A 482 1.23 9.83 41.92
N ASP A 483 2.30 10.06 42.66
CA ASP A 483 3.35 11.06 42.37
C ASP A 483 2.80 12.45 42.00
N ILE A 484 1.85 12.94 42.79
CA ILE A 484 1.18 14.23 42.54
C ILE A 484 2.13 15.35 42.93
N ARG A 485 2.60 16.12 41.96
CA ARG A 485 3.59 17.17 42.15
C ARG A 485 3.14 18.48 41.52
N VAL A 486 3.34 19.59 42.21
CA VAL A 486 3.25 20.93 41.63
C VAL A 486 4.61 21.58 41.72
N VAL A 487 5.19 21.92 40.58
CA VAL A 487 6.49 22.61 40.49
C VAL A 487 6.32 23.98 39.84
N ASN A 488 7.16 24.92 40.23
CA ASN A 488 7.40 26.15 39.49
C ASN A 488 8.74 26.00 38.75
N GLN A 489 8.75 26.03 37.43
CA GLN A 489 9.93 25.78 36.61
C GLN A 489 10.02 26.79 35.45
N ALA A 490 11.24 27.19 35.10
CA ALA A 490 11.48 28.00 33.91
C ALA A 490 11.32 27.15 32.65
N VAL A 491 10.37 27.51 31.78
CA VAL A 491 10.04 26.77 30.56
C VAL A 491 9.69 27.70 29.40
N VAL A 492 9.92 27.24 28.18
CA VAL A 492 9.30 27.75 26.95
C VAL A 492 8.15 26.82 26.61
N ASP A 493 6.91 27.28 26.83
CA ASP A 493 5.71 26.63 26.33
C ASP A 493 5.37 27.20 24.94
N MET A 494 5.32 26.34 23.93
CA MET A 494 4.98 26.67 22.54
C MET A 494 3.67 25.97 22.16
N ARG A 495 2.80 26.66 21.41
CA ARG A 495 1.60 26.07 20.78
C ARG A 495 1.64 26.31 19.28
N SER A 496 1.64 25.22 18.53
CA SER A 496 1.40 25.17 17.10
C SER A 496 -0.08 24.91 16.85
N ALA A 497 -0.69 25.62 15.92
CA ALA A 497 -2.08 25.41 15.54
C ALA A 497 -2.25 25.49 14.03
N LEU A 498 -3.00 24.55 13.47
CA LEU A 498 -3.36 24.53 12.06
C LEU A 498 -4.80 24.99 11.90
N TYR A 499 -5.02 26.02 11.09
CA TYR A 499 -6.32 26.57 10.77
C TYR A 499 -6.68 26.32 9.29
N THR A 500 -7.97 26.24 8.99
CA THR A 500 -8.45 26.36 7.60
C THR A 500 -8.30 27.81 7.11
N ASN A 501 -8.42 28.02 5.80
CA ASN A 501 -8.49 29.36 5.19
C ASN A 501 -9.66 30.23 5.74
N GLY A 502 -10.61 29.64 6.47
CA GLY A 502 -11.72 30.32 7.15
C GLY A 502 -11.47 30.63 8.63
N ASN A 503 -10.22 30.55 9.12
CA ASN A 503 -9.85 30.69 10.55
C ASN A 503 -10.53 29.69 11.49
N VAL A 504 -10.95 28.51 11.00
CA VAL A 504 -11.44 27.41 11.85
C VAL A 504 -10.25 26.56 12.26
N LEU A 505 -10.07 26.33 13.58
CA LEU A 505 -9.02 25.45 14.11
C LEU A 505 -9.27 24.00 13.68
N VAL A 506 -8.22 23.36 13.16
CA VAL A 506 -8.25 21.99 12.62
C VAL A 506 -7.58 21.03 13.60
N ASN A 507 -6.37 21.38 14.03
CA ASN A 507 -5.58 20.60 15.00
C ASN A 507 -4.54 21.52 15.66
N TYR A 508 -4.01 21.14 16.81
CA TYR A 508 -2.93 21.86 17.51
C TYR A 508 -1.96 20.88 18.18
N SER A 509 -0.74 21.35 18.47
CA SER A 509 0.29 20.60 19.17
C SER A 509 1.02 21.54 20.13
N ASP A 510 1.21 21.08 21.37
CA ASP A 510 1.91 21.85 22.41
C ASP A 510 3.28 21.22 22.69
N THR A 511 4.32 22.05 22.77
CA THR A 511 5.68 21.63 23.11
C THR A 511 6.19 22.42 24.32
N THR A 512 6.90 21.75 25.23
CA THR A 512 7.55 22.40 26.37
C THR A 512 9.04 22.11 26.36
N THR A 513 9.84 23.17 26.37
CA THR A 513 11.31 23.11 26.56
C THR A 513 11.65 23.65 27.94
N ILE A 514 12.39 22.89 28.75
CA ILE A 514 12.88 23.33 30.06
C ILE A 514 14.05 24.30 29.87
N ILE A 515 14.02 25.44 30.58
CA ILE A 515 15.15 26.35 30.65
C ILE A 515 16.00 25.95 31.85
N VAL A 516 17.25 25.55 31.60
CA VAL A 516 18.22 25.16 32.63
C VAL A 516 19.20 26.28 32.94
N GLN A 517 19.84 26.22 34.11
CA GLN A 517 20.84 27.21 34.48
C GLN A 517 22.04 27.12 33.55
N GLN A 518 22.51 28.25 33.02
CA GLN A 518 23.80 28.30 32.36
C GLN A 518 24.91 28.25 33.44
N THR A 519 25.42 27.06 33.72
CA THR A 519 26.47 26.85 34.75
C THR A 519 27.82 27.39 34.28
N VAL A 520 28.04 28.69 34.46
CA VAL A 520 29.36 29.31 34.26
C VAL A 520 30.21 29.05 35.50
N CYS A 521 30.97 27.95 35.51
CA CYS A 521 31.89 27.67 36.59
C CYS A 521 33.26 28.33 36.40
N THR A 522 33.88 28.73 37.51
CA THR A 522 35.30 29.11 37.57
C THR A 522 36.06 28.14 38.46
N ASP A 523 37.14 27.57 37.92
CA ASP A 523 37.96 26.56 38.59
C ASP A 523 38.59 27.10 39.88
N VAL A 524 38.76 26.24 40.88
CA VAL A 524 39.48 26.62 42.11
C VAL A 524 40.98 26.68 41.90
N ALA A 525 41.58 27.80 42.31
CA ALA A 525 43.03 28.01 42.31
C ALA A 525 43.48 28.56 43.66
N ILE A 526 44.60 28.03 44.19
CA ILE A 526 45.24 28.58 45.39
C ILE A 526 45.87 29.94 45.03
N ALA A 527 45.22 31.03 45.43
CA ALA A 527 45.68 32.39 45.19
C ALA A 527 46.82 32.80 46.14
N THR A 528 46.92 32.18 47.33
CA THR A 528 48.07 32.33 48.23
C THR A 528 48.28 31.07 49.05
N GLN A 529 49.51 30.52 48.99
CA GLN A 529 49.92 29.30 49.68
C GLN A 529 50.16 29.55 51.19
N PRO A 530 49.99 28.54 52.06
CA PRO A 530 50.45 28.63 53.45
C PRO A 530 51.96 28.78 53.54
N ALA A 531 52.39 29.75 54.34
CA ALA A 531 53.80 30.01 54.63
C ALA A 531 54.31 29.16 55.81
N ASN A 532 55.59 28.78 55.77
CA ASN A 532 56.27 28.17 56.93
C ASN A 532 56.15 29.07 58.17
N SER A 533 56.01 28.47 59.35
CA SER A 533 55.89 29.20 60.62
C SER A 533 57.10 28.93 61.50
N THR A 534 57.77 29.98 61.98
CA THR A 534 58.95 29.86 62.86
C THR A 534 58.62 30.54 64.18
N ALA A 535 58.80 29.80 65.27
CA ALA A 535 58.43 30.24 66.62
C ALA A 535 59.50 29.77 67.61
N CYS A 536 59.97 30.67 68.48
CA CYS A 536 60.81 30.25 69.61
C CYS A 536 60.01 29.32 70.53
N ALA A 537 60.69 28.41 71.23
CA ALA A 537 60.03 27.35 72.00
C ALA A 537 59.06 27.97 73.04
N GLY A 538 57.77 27.63 72.95
CA GLY A 538 56.71 28.16 73.80
C GLY A 538 55.75 29.16 73.15
N ALA A 539 55.95 29.59 71.90
CA ALA A 539 55.03 30.51 71.19
C ALA A 539 53.98 29.79 70.31
N ASN A 540 52.94 30.49 69.84
CA ASN A 540 51.94 29.95 68.90
C ASN A 540 52.42 30.01 67.44
N ALA A 541 51.85 29.17 66.57
CA ALA A 541 52.10 29.13 65.13
C ALA A 541 50.79 29.08 64.32
N THR A 542 50.75 29.72 63.15
CA THR A 542 49.56 29.82 62.28
C THR A 542 49.89 29.61 60.81
N PHE A 543 48.95 29.03 60.08
CA PHE A 543 49.03 28.77 58.63
C PHE A 543 47.72 29.22 57.97
N THR A 544 47.81 29.97 56.87
CA THR A 544 46.65 30.56 56.17
C THR A 544 46.73 30.30 54.67
N VAL A 545 45.58 30.13 54.00
CA VAL A 545 45.49 30.00 52.54
C VAL A 545 44.48 31.03 52.00
N SER A 546 44.67 31.51 50.77
CA SER A 546 43.62 32.21 50.02
C SER A 546 43.36 31.49 48.70
N VAL A 547 42.10 31.50 48.25
CA VAL A 547 41.62 30.71 47.10
C VAL A 547 40.64 31.55 46.28
N THR A 548 40.78 31.48 44.96
CA THR A 548 39.80 31.98 43.98
C THR A 548 39.05 30.81 43.35
N GLY A 549 37.81 31.04 42.91
CA GLY A 549 36.94 30.03 42.30
C GLY A 549 35.58 29.96 42.99
N SER A 550 34.59 29.36 42.34
CA SER A 550 33.21 29.31 42.87
C SER A 550 33.11 28.33 44.05
N ALA A 551 32.72 28.82 45.24
CA ALA A 551 32.40 28.03 46.44
C ALA A 551 33.45 26.96 46.86
N PRO A 552 34.68 27.34 47.26
CA PRO A 552 35.72 26.40 47.66
C PRO A 552 35.46 25.76 49.03
N SER A 553 35.74 24.46 49.17
CA SER A 553 35.81 23.74 50.46
C SER A 553 37.24 23.31 50.80
N TYR A 554 37.59 23.20 52.08
CA TYR A 554 38.97 23.04 52.56
C TYR A 554 39.12 21.81 53.47
N GLN A 555 40.27 21.14 53.44
CA GLN A 555 40.68 20.13 54.42
C GLN A 555 42.19 20.17 54.66
N TRP A 556 42.63 20.54 55.87
CA TRP A 556 44.06 20.54 56.24
C TRP A 556 44.57 19.12 56.55
N GLN A 557 45.84 18.89 56.26
CA GLN A 557 46.59 17.66 56.52
C GLN A 557 47.93 17.97 57.18
N VAL A 558 48.40 17.06 58.04
CA VAL A 558 49.72 17.11 58.67
C VAL A 558 50.59 15.94 58.20
N SER A 559 51.88 16.19 58.10
CA SER A 559 52.92 15.17 57.91
C SER A 559 54.04 15.40 58.93
N THR A 560 54.27 14.39 59.79
CA THR A 560 55.31 14.41 60.83
C THR A 560 56.59 13.69 60.41
N ASP A 561 56.52 12.91 59.32
CA ASP A 561 57.67 12.24 58.68
C ASP A 561 58.11 12.94 57.37
N GLY A 562 57.35 13.95 56.94
CA GLY A 562 57.59 14.71 55.72
C GLY A 562 57.08 14.05 54.43
N VAL A 563 56.49 12.86 54.49
CA VAL A 563 56.06 12.03 53.35
C VAL A 563 54.59 11.64 53.44
N ASN A 564 54.16 11.05 54.56
CA ASN A 564 52.78 10.58 54.74
C ASN A 564 51.89 11.72 55.26
N TRP A 565 50.69 11.84 54.71
CA TRP A 565 49.76 12.94 54.99
C TRP A 565 48.47 12.43 55.62
N ASN A 566 48.19 12.90 56.83
CA ASN A 566 46.98 12.55 57.58
C ASN A 566 46.07 13.78 57.71
N ASN A 567 44.75 13.60 57.51
CA ASN A 567 43.78 14.68 57.71
C ASN A 567 43.81 15.16 59.16
N ILE A 568 43.86 16.48 59.35
CA ILE A 568 43.69 17.10 60.67
C ILE A 568 42.18 17.23 60.89
N SER A 569 41.65 16.44 61.83
CA SER A 569 40.21 16.41 62.10
C SER A 569 39.68 17.80 62.47
N GLY A 570 38.56 18.19 61.86
CA GLY A 570 37.90 19.49 62.09
C GLY A 570 38.57 20.71 61.43
N ALA A 571 39.73 20.56 60.78
CA ALA A 571 40.42 21.68 60.13
C ALA A 571 39.92 21.90 58.69
N THR A 572 38.75 22.51 58.55
CA THR A 572 38.04 22.71 57.26
C THR A 572 37.85 24.19 56.86
N SER A 573 38.64 25.09 57.45
CA SER A 573 38.64 26.52 57.16
C SER A 573 39.88 26.94 56.35
N SER A 574 39.92 28.16 55.83
CA SER A 574 41.08 28.75 55.14
C SER A 574 42.27 29.03 56.07
N THR A 575 42.16 28.77 57.38
CA THR A 575 43.22 29.00 58.38
C THR A 575 43.33 27.82 59.34
N LEU A 576 44.56 27.45 59.69
CA LEU A 576 44.94 26.46 60.70
C LEU A 576 45.84 27.11 61.76
N THR A 577 45.50 26.94 63.04
CA THR A 577 46.25 27.49 64.18
C THR A 577 46.74 26.38 65.10
N LEU A 578 48.01 26.43 65.50
CA LEU A 578 48.66 25.50 66.43
C LEU A 578 49.18 26.30 67.65
N ASN A 579 48.68 25.98 68.84
CA ASN A 579 49.04 26.72 70.05
C ASN A 579 50.25 26.10 70.77
N ALA A 580 51.10 26.95 71.36
CA ALA A 580 52.26 26.62 72.21
C ALA A 580 53.20 25.53 71.66
N VAL A 581 53.96 25.86 70.61
CA VAL A 581 54.82 24.89 69.92
C VAL A 581 56.12 24.60 70.67
N THR A 582 56.53 23.33 70.60
CA THR A 582 57.68 22.76 71.29
C THR A 582 58.78 22.35 70.31
N ALA A 583 60.01 22.19 70.81
CA ALA A 583 61.14 21.74 69.99
C ALA A 583 60.93 20.33 69.38
N ALA A 584 60.00 19.52 69.90
CA ALA A 584 59.65 18.22 69.33
C ALA A 584 58.70 18.31 68.11
N GLN A 585 58.03 19.45 67.91
CA GLN A 585 57.19 19.72 66.73
C GLN A 585 57.99 20.39 65.59
N ASN A 586 59.27 20.66 65.82
CA ASN A 586 60.21 21.21 64.84
C ASN A 586 60.35 20.26 63.64
N ASN A 587 60.11 20.80 62.44
CA ASN A 587 60.04 20.14 61.13
C ASN A 587 58.71 19.44 60.76
N ASN A 588 57.65 19.48 61.59
CA ASN A 588 56.32 19.03 61.16
C ASN A 588 55.78 19.91 60.01
N ARG A 589 55.05 19.30 59.07
CA ARG A 589 54.53 19.96 57.86
C ARG A 589 53.00 19.94 57.76
N TYR A 590 52.42 20.96 57.15
CA TYR A 590 50.98 21.21 57.07
C TYR A 590 50.57 21.67 55.66
N ARG A 591 49.51 21.11 55.07
CA ARG A 591 48.98 21.51 53.74
C ARG A 591 47.44 21.48 53.75
N VAL A 592 46.80 22.05 52.74
CA VAL A 592 45.32 22.02 52.58
C VAL A 592 44.93 21.52 51.19
N LEU A 593 43.94 20.62 51.14
CA LEU A 593 43.27 20.23 49.91
C LEU A 593 42.04 21.11 49.73
N VAL A 594 41.81 21.57 48.51
CA VAL A 594 40.70 22.45 48.14
C VAL A 594 40.00 21.93 46.90
N ASN A 595 38.67 21.94 46.92
CA ASN A 595 37.82 21.55 45.79
C ASN A 595 36.65 22.53 45.62
N ASN A 596 35.94 22.42 44.51
CA ASN A 596 34.60 23.00 44.35
C ASN A 596 33.64 22.00 43.68
N ALA A 597 32.43 22.46 43.33
CA ALA A 597 31.40 21.67 42.65
C ALA A 597 31.69 21.36 41.17
N CYS A 598 32.84 21.78 40.66
CA CYS A 598 33.28 21.57 39.28
C CYS A 598 34.44 20.56 39.29
N PRO A 599 34.83 19.95 38.15
CA PRO A 599 35.91 18.97 38.11
C PRO A 599 37.31 19.63 38.22
N SER A 600 37.46 20.54 39.17
CA SER A 600 38.66 21.29 39.49
C SER A 600 39.01 21.10 40.96
N ASN A 601 40.27 20.74 41.23
CA ASN A 601 40.79 20.54 42.58
C ASN A 601 42.19 21.12 42.69
N ALA A 602 42.49 21.78 43.80
CA ALA A 602 43.77 22.43 44.05
C ALA A 602 44.31 22.00 45.42
N THR A 603 45.51 21.43 45.46
CA THR A 603 46.20 21.10 46.71
C THR A 603 47.29 22.14 46.96
N SER A 604 47.34 22.67 48.17
CA SER A 604 48.40 23.63 48.55
C SER A 604 49.76 22.96 48.65
N GLY A 605 50.81 23.77 48.55
CA GLY A 605 52.13 23.39 49.07
C GLY A 605 52.09 23.14 50.57
N SER A 606 53.10 22.42 51.08
CA SER A 606 53.26 22.13 52.50
C SER A 606 54.11 23.18 53.22
N ALA A 607 53.59 23.72 54.31
CA ALA A 607 54.26 24.65 55.21
C ALA A 607 54.85 23.93 56.44
N THR A 608 56.05 24.29 56.87
CA THR A 608 56.84 23.64 57.93
C THR A 608 56.94 24.51 59.20
N LEU A 609 57.16 23.90 60.37
CA LEU A 609 57.27 24.55 61.70
C LEU A 609 58.70 24.49 62.31
N THR A 610 59.29 25.58 62.87
CA THR A 610 60.75 25.64 63.29
C THR A 610 61.08 26.47 64.59
N VAL A 611 62.17 26.17 65.37
CA VAL A 611 62.46 26.63 66.80
C VAL A 611 64.02 26.83 67.19
N SER A 612 64.57 27.88 67.94
CA SER A 612 66.08 28.25 68.03
C SER A 612 66.78 29.13 69.22
N THR A 613 68.12 29.60 69.18
CA THR A 613 69.11 30.09 70.29
C THR A 613 70.31 31.21 70.03
N PRO A 614 71.21 31.74 71.00
CA PRO A 614 72.31 32.90 71.10
C PRO A 614 73.82 33.06 70.42
N ALA A 615 74.56 34.25 70.38
CA ALA A 615 75.91 34.52 69.62
C ALA A 615 77.06 35.67 69.84
N SER A 616 78.32 35.64 69.20
CA SER A 616 79.47 36.69 69.07
C SER A 616 80.74 36.47 68.04
N ILE A 617 81.81 37.38 67.83
CA ILE A 617 82.89 37.52 66.68
C ILE A 617 84.48 37.73 66.98
N THR A 618 85.48 37.40 66.07
CA THR A 618 86.99 37.80 66.05
C THR A 618 87.93 37.99 64.75
N ALA A 619 87.67 37.62 63.46
CA ALA A 619 88.65 37.76 62.30
C ALA A 619 88.03 38.29 60.96
N GLN A 620 88.73 38.47 59.80
CA GLN A 620 88.21 39.18 58.58
C GLN A 620 88.60 38.59 57.17
N PRO A 621 87.81 38.81 56.08
CA PRO A 621 87.96 38.24 54.71
C PRO A 621 88.79 39.04 53.65
N ALA A 622 89.09 38.44 52.47
CA ALA A 622 89.83 39.02 51.33
C ALA A 622 89.40 38.50 49.91
N ASP A 623 89.70 39.23 48.82
CA ASP A 623 89.12 39.11 47.45
C ASP A 623 89.57 37.88 46.59
N VAL A 624 88.74 37.41 45.63
CA VAL A 624 88.98 36.18 44.80
C VAL A 624 88.42 36.25 43.34
N THR A 625 88.97 35.48 42.39
CA THR A 625 88.45 35.30 41.00
C THR A 625 88.54 33.83 40.53
N ALA A 626 87.46 33.22 40.00
CA ALA A 626 87.46 31.86 39.42
C ALA A 626 86.21 31.50 38.57
N CYS A 627 86.21 30.36 37.88
CA CYS A 627 85.05 29.88 37.10
C CYS A 627 84.01 29.16 37.96
N THR A 628 82.76 29.09 37.50
CA THR A 628 81.69 28.30 38.17
C THR A 628 81.97 26.82 38.17
N GLY A 629 81.52 26.13 39.21
CA GLY A 629 82.00 24.78 39.52
C GLY A 629 83.35 24.78 40.25
N GLY A 630 84.14 25.86 40.11
CA GLY A 630 85.31 26.15 40.93
C GLY A 630 84.94 26.78 42.27
N THR A 631 85.96 26.97 43.11
CA THR A 631 85.87 27.36 44.53
C THR A 631 86.49 28.74 44.76
N ALA A 632 85.79 29.63 45.47
CA ALA A 632 86.42 30.75 46.20
C ALA A 632 86.23 30.57 47.70
N THR A 633 87.15 31.07 48.53
CA THR A 633 87.09 30.92 49.99
C THR A 633 87.48 32.20 50.72
N PHE A 634 86.62 32.62 51.65
CA PHE A 634 86.70 33.81 52.50
C PHE A 634 86.56 33.36 53.98
N ASN A 635 87.21 34.02 54.96
CA ASN A 635 87.28 33.52 56.35
C ASN A 635 87.07 34.60 57.44
N VAL A 636 86.48 34.19 58.58
CA VAL A 636 86.19 34.91 59.85
C VAL A 636 86.42 33.92 61.03
N THR A 637 86.17 34.28 62.30
CA THR A 637 86.24 33.39 63.50
C THR A 637 85.32 33.95 64.63
N ALA A 638 84.74 33.13 65.56
CA ALA A 638 83.61 33.52 66.48
C ALA A 638 83.10 32.44 67.52
N THR A 639 82.13 32.74 68.43
CA THR A 639 81.67 31.84 69.57
C THR A 639 80.19 32.02 70.11
N GLY A 640 79.49 30.96 70.62
CA GLY A 640 78.08 30.91 71.17
C GLY A 640 77.24 29.61 70.86
N THR A 641 75.88 29.59 71.02
CA THR A 641 74.99 28.43 70.65
C THR A 641 73.72 28.86 69.91
N GLY A 642 73.34 28.23 68.79
CA GLY A 642 72.37 28.85 67.88
C GLY A 642 72.99 30.06 67.15
N LEU A 643 74.31 30.05 67.05
CA LEU A 643 75.11 30.91 66.20
C LEU A 643 74.66 30.80 64.75
N SER A 644 73.72 31.63 64.34
CA SER A 644 73.73 32.06 62.95
C SER A 644 74.84 33.09 62.82
N TYR A 645 76.07 32.65 62.51
CA TYR A 645 76.88 33.55 61.68
C TYR A 645 76.06 33.81 60.43
N GLN A 646 76.30 34.90 59.77
CA GLN A 646 75.47 35.25 58.65
C GLN A 646 76.33 36.13 57.79
N TRP A 647 77.13 35.51 56.93
CA TRP A 647 77.88 36.29 55.95
C TRP A 647 76.89 37.26 55.25
N GLN A 648 77.27 38.50 54.94
CA GLN A 648 76.50 39.41 54.12
C GLN A 648 77.23 39.72 52.81
N VAL A 649 76.54 39.61 51.69
CA VAL A 649 77.00 40.04 50.38
C VAL A 649 76.42 41.40 50.08
N SER A 650 77.24 42.28 49.50
CA SER A 650 76.77 43.42 48.74
C SER A 650 76.89 43.08 47.26
N THR A 651 75.78 43.16 46.55
CA THR A 651 75.71 43.00 45.09
C THR A 651 75.68 44.37 44.38
N ASP A 652 75.72 45.47 45.14
CA ASP A 652 75.60 46.85 44.70
C ASP A 652 76.89 47.67 44.89
N GLY A 653 78.04 46.99 44.87
CA GLY A 653 79.38 47.61 44.94
C GLY A 653 79.87 47.98 46.34
N GLY A 654 79.12 47.62 47.39
CA GLY A 654 79.46 47.83 48.79
C GLY A 654 78.53 48.78 49.54
N ASN A 655 77.38 49.16 48.97
CA ASN A 655 76.50 50.19 49.53
C ASN A 655 75.45 49.59 50.48
N ASN A 656 74.81 48.50 50.08
CA ASN A 656 73.92 47.70 50.91
C ASN A 656 74.45 46.28 51.04
N TYR A 657 74.33 45.72 52.23
CA TYR A 657 74.81 44.37 52.56
C TYR A 657 73.65 43.51 53.03
N THR A 658 73.39 42.44 52.29
CA THR A 658 72.31 41.47 52.50
C THR A 658 72.89 40.13 52.93
N HIS A 659 72.24 39.43 53.84
CA HIS A 659 72.74 38.18 54.40
C HIS A 659 72.87 37.05 53.33
N ILE A 660 74.10 36.59 53.04
CA ILE A 660 74.46 35.34 52.34
C ILE A 660 74.00 34.16 53.20
N THR A 661 72.77 33.74 52.98
CA THR A 661 72.13 32.66 53.74
C THR A 661 72.99 31.39 53.80
N GLY A 662 73.00 30.70 54.94
CA GLY A 662 73.67 29.40 55.09
C GLY A 662 75.20 29.47 55.23
N ALA A 663 75.82 30.59 54.84
CA ALA A 663 77.14 30.96 55.32
C ALA A 663 77.02 31.40 56.78
N THR A 664 76.89 30.40 57.66
CA THR A 664 76.67 30.56 59.09
C THR A 664 77.82 30.00 59.92
N SER A 665 79.00 29.95 59.32
CA SER A 665 80.23 29.41 59.89
C SER A 665 81.38 30.42 59.81
N ALA A 666 82.48 30.10 60.49
CA ALA A 666 83.73 30.86 60.46
C ALA A 666 84.33 30.95 59.04
N THR A 667 84.05 30.01 58.15
CA THR A 667 84.50 30.06 56.76
C THR A 667 83.30 30.22 55.82
N LEU A 668 83.43 31.14 54.87
CA LEU A 668 82.58 31.25 53.70
C LEU A 668 83.36 30.67 52.50
N THR A 669 83.11 29.41 52.20
CA THR A 669 83.51 28.84 50.92
C THR A 669 82.37 29.05 49.93
N VAL A 670 82.58 29.91 48.93
CA VAL A 670 81.66 30.04 47.79
C VAL A 670 82.06 29.00 46.76
N ASN A 671 81.52 27.79 46.93
CA ASN A 671 81.77 26.64 46.06
C ASN A 671 80.51 25.78 45.91
N PRO A 672 80.08 25.43 44.68
CA PRO A 672 80.59 25.95 43.42
C PRO A 672 80.26 27.44 43.27
N LEU A 673 81.13 28.18 42.60
CA LEU A 673 80.82 29.54 42.16
C LEU A 673 79.65 29.53 41.14
N THR A 674 78.90 30.64 41.06
CA THR A 674 77.81 30.92 40.09
C THR A 674 78.00 32.34 39.53
N ALA A 675 77.57 32.69 38.31
CA ALA A 675 77.85 34.04 37.78
C ALA A 675 77.12 35.15 38.55
N THR A 676 76.05 34.83 39.27
CA THR A 676 75.41 35.74 40.24
C THR A 676 76.32 36.17 41.40
N HIS A 677 77.48 35.50 41.57
CA HIS A 677 78.53 35.87 42.52
C HIS A 677 79.60 36.79 41.92
N ASN A 678 79.51 37.15 40.64
CA ASN A 678 80.46 38.02 39.95
C ASN A 678 80.24 39.51 40.32
N GLY A 679 81.29 40.20 40.76
CA GLY A 679 81.26 41.60 41.22
C GLY A 679 80.82 41.81 42.68
N ASN A 680 80.41 40.74 43.36
CA ASN A 680 79.82 40.78 44.69
C ASN A 680 80.86 40.94 45.82
N ARG A 681 80.49 41.54 46.95
CA ARG A 681 81.38 41.79 48.11
C ARG A 681 80.91 41.16 49.43
N TYR A 682 81.70 40.32 50.07
CA TYR A 682 81.28 39.41 51.15
C TYR A 682 81.90 39.80 52.52
N ARG A 683 81.05 40.11 53.52
CA ARG A 683 81.34 40.36 54.96
C ARG A 683 80.55 39.38 55.85
N VAL A 684 80.48 39.54 57.19
CA VAL A 684 79.68 38.65 58.06
C VAL A 684 79.07 39.26 59.31
N VAL A 685 77.91 38.73 59.68
CA VAL A 685 77.05 39.19 60.77
C VAL A 685 76.64 38.04 61.66
N ILE A 686 76.97 38.04 62.94
CA ILE A 686 76.61 36.94 63.83
C ILE A 686 75.41 37.30 64.68
N THR A 687 74.36 36.50 64.49
CA THR A 687 72.95 36.66 64.85
C THR A 687 72.51 35.45 65.66
N SER A 688 71.46 35.64 66.45
CA SER A 688 70.90 34.60 67.30
C SER A 688 69.54 34.98 67.89
N CYS A 689 68.93 34.12 68.71
CA CYS A 689 67.60 34.36 69.31
C CYS A 689 67.50 35.61 70.22
N ALA A 690 68.59 36.36 70.43
CA ALA A 690 68.62 37.59 71.21
C ALA A 690 69.21 38.83 70.48
N GLY A 691 69.77 38.73 69.26
CA GLY A 691 70.38 39.90 68.56
C GLY A 691 71.53 39.59 67.57
N THR A 692 72.14 40.63 66.97
CA THR A 692 73.07 40.59 65.79
C THR A 692 74.33 41.50 65.87
N LEU A 693 75.42 41.21 65.11
CA LEU A 693 76.76 41.92 65.14
C LEU A 693 77.58 41.78 63.81
N ASN A 694 78.26 42.79 63.22
CA ASN A 694 78.79 42.76 61.81
C ASN A 694 80.35 42.86 61.58
N SER A 695 80.87 42.57 60.35
CA SER A 695 82.31 42.56 59.92
C SER A 695 82.64 43.37 58.61
N ASN A 696 83.88 43.32 58.10
CA ASN A 696 84.38 43.94 56.83
C ASN A 696 84.17 43.06 55.57
N ALA A 697 84.19 43.65 54.35
CA ALA A 697 83.79 43.02 53.08
C ALA A 697 84.89 42.83 52.01
N ALA A 698 84.80 41.75 51.20
CA ALA A 698 85.77 41.36 50.15
C ALA A 698 85.14 40.93 48.81
N VAL A 699 85.72 41.30 47.66
CA VAL A 699 85.16 41.16 46.29
C VAL A 699 85.36 39.77 45.66
N LEU A 700 84.41 39.30 44.86
CA LEU A 700 84.45 38.04 44.10
C LEU A 700 84.14 38.24 42.60
N THR A 701 84.90 37.61 41.71
CA THR A 701 84.70 37.64 40.24
C THR A 701 84.47 36.23 39.70
N VAL A 702 83.43 36.01 38.88
CA VAL A 702 82.98 34.67 38.45
C VAL A 702 82.56 34.56 36.99
N ASN A 703 83.07 33.52 36.30
CA ASN A 703 82.70 33.16 34.92
C ASN A 703 81.88 31.86 34.87
N GLU A 704 80.68 31.85 34.27
CA GLU A 704 79.81 30.67 34.16
C GLU A 704 80.23 29.70 33.05
N ALA A 705 80.39 28.42 33.40
CA ALA A 705 80.61 27.33 32.46
C ALA A 705 79.34 26.98 31.69
N VAL A 706 79.48 26.56 30.44
CA VAL A 706 78.33 26.29 29.59
C VAL A 706 77.64 24.98 29.94
N ALA A 707 76.31 25.02 30.05
CA ALA A 707 75.47 23.87 30.32
C ALA A 707 74.18 23.95 29.49
N ILE A 708 73.76 22.81 28.93
CA ILE A 708 72.54 22.73 28.12
C ILE A 708 71.38 22.39 29.04
N THR A 709 70.53 23.38 29.29
CA THR A 709 69.37 23.32 30.20
C THR A 709 68.06 23.02 29.48
N GLY A 710 67.98 23.32 28.17
CA GLY A 710 66.92 22.87 27.27
C GLY A 710 67.54 22.08 26.11
N GLN A 711 67.29 20.78 26.07
CA GLN A 711 67.70 19.93 24.95
C GLN A 711 66.86 20.26 23.71
N PRO A 712 67.42 20.16 22.48
CA PRO A 712 66.60 20.18 21.28
C PRO A 712 65.65 18.98 21.30
N THR A 713 64.39 19.21 20.96
CA THR A 713 63.35 18.18 20.87
C THR A 713 63.21 17.68 19.43
N ASN A 714 62.80 16.43 19.26
CA ASN A 714 62.46 15.87 17.95
C ASN A 714 61.42 16.75 17.25
N GLN A 715 61.58 16.94 15.94
CA GLN A 715 60.72 17.80 15.14
C GLN A 715 60.00 16.94 14.08
N ASN A 716 58.67 16.93 14.12
CA ASN A 716 57.83 16.29 13.11
C ASN A 716 57.27 17.37 12.18
N VAL A 717 57.79 17.46 10.96
CA VAL A 717 57.59 18.61 10.07
C VAL A 717 57.21 18.15 8.67
N CYS A 718 56.30 18.87 8.00
CA CYS A 718 56.04 18.61 6.58
C CYS A 718 57.21 19.07 5.71
N SER A 719 57.52 18.33 4.65
CA SER A 719 58.49 18.77 3.64
C SER A 719 58.06 20.11 3.03
N GLY A 720 59.00 21.05 2.90
CA GLY A 720 58.77 22.43 2.47
C GLY A 720 58.60 23.42 3.63
N ASN A 721 58.26 22.96 4.84
CA ASN A 721 58.21 23.82 6.03
C ASN A 721 59.58 23.92 6.71
N ASN A 722 59.73 24.88 7.62
CA ASN A 722 60.96 25.05 8.39
C ASN A 722 60.93 24.15 9.63
N ALA A 723 62.03 23.42 9.89
CA ALA A 723 62.25 22.78 11.18
C ALA A 723 63.12 23.68 12.06
N VAL A 724 62.73 23.87 13.32
CA VAL A 724 63.45 24.74 14.27
C VAL A 724 63.90 23.91 15.45
N PHE A 725 65.21 23.70 15.55
CA PHE A 725 65.85 23.09 16.71
C PHE A 725 66.39 24.19 17.60
N MET A 726 65.80 24.33 18.79
CA MET A 726 66.28 25.26 19.82
C MET A 726 67.08 24.50 20.86
N VAL A 727 68.24 25.03 21.24
CA VAL A 727 68.91 24.68 22.48
C VAL A 727 68.76 25.85 23.44
N VAL A 728 68.52 25.56 24.71
CA VAL A 728 68.71 26.55 25.77
C VAL A 728 69.98 26.16 26.50
N ALA A 729 70.96 27.06 26.51
CA ALA A 729 72.20 26.87 27.24
C ALA A 729 72.48 28.07 28.15
N SER A 730 72.81 27.78 29.40
CA SER A 730 73.39 28.75 30.34
C SER A 730 74.91 28.78 30.19
N GLY A 731 75.57 29.77 30.79
CA GLY A 731 77.00 30.03 30.60
C GLY A 731 77.28 31.53 30.46
N SER A 732 78.48 31.98 30.86
CA SER A 732 78.95 33.33 30.51
C SER A 732 79.41 33.35 29.06
N SER A 733 78.72 34.10 28.20
CA SER A 733 79.03 34.26 26.77
C SER A 733 79.21 32.92 26.02
N PRO A 734 78.16 32.06 25.97
CA PRO A 734 78.20 30.78 25.26
C PRO A 734 78.40 30.98 23.75
N THR A 735 79.26 30.17 23.15
CA THR A 735 79.35 30.00 21.69
C THR A 735 78.78 28.63 21.31
N TYR A 736 78.12 28.55 20.15
CA TYR A 736 77.43 27.34 19.70
C TYR A 736 78.06 26.83 18.39
N GLN A 737 77.94 25.54 18.15
CA GLN A 737 78.23 24.92 16.85
C GLN A 737 77.29 23.72 16.65
N TRP A 738 76.31 23.87 15.76
CA TRP A 738 75.41 22.77 15.41
C TRP A 738 76.10 21.71 14.55
N GLN A 739 75.64 20.48 14.71
CA GLN A 739 76.07 19.29 13.98
C GLN A 739 74.87 18.51 13.45
N VAL A 740 75.03 17.91 12.27
CA VAL A 740 74.07 16.98 11.67
C VAL A 740 74.70 15.60 11.52
N ASN A 741 73.90 14.56 11.75
CA ASN A 741 74.19 13.18 11.37
C ASN A 741 73.15 12.72 10.34
N THR A 742 73.62 12.34 9.16
CA THR A 742 72.82 11.84 8.03
C THR A 742 73.05 10.34 7.80
N GLY A 743 73.41 9.60 8.85
CA GLY A 743 73.66 8.14 8.83
C GLY A 743 75.12 7.72 8.97
N SER A 744 76.09 8.64 8.86
CA SER A 744 77.53 8.35 8.91
C SER A 744 78.29 9.00 10.09
N GLY A 745 77.57 9.58 11.05
CA GLY A 745 78.12 10.29 12.21
C GLY A 745 77.90 11.80 12.14
N PHE A 746 78.21 12.49 13.24
CA PHE A 746 77.95 13.93 13.37
C PHE A 746 79.05 14.80 12.74
N THR A 747 78.64 15.74 11.89
CA THR A 747 79.53 16.71 11.22
C THR A 747 79.04 18.15 11.46
N ASN A 748 79.95 19.13 11.51
CA ASN A 748 79.61 20.53 11.76
C ASN A 748 78.80 21.15 10.61
N ILE A 749 77.69 21.81 10.94
CA ILE A 749 76.92 22.63 10.00
C ILE A 749 77.62 24.01 9.93
N ALA A 750 78.16 24.36 8.77
CA ALA A 750 78.90 25.60 8.58
C ALA A 750 78.02 26.83 8.89
N GLY A 751 78.54 27.78 9.67
CA GLY A 751 77.85 29.03 10.04
C GLY A 751 76.75 28.91 11.10
N ALA A 752 76.36 27.70 11.50
CA ALA A 752 75.29 27.49 12.49
C ALA A 752 75.81 27.63 13.93
N THR A 753 76.01 28.88 14.38
CA THR A 753 76.65 29.23 15.66
C THR A 753 75.76 29.96 16.67
N SER A 754 74.44 29.92 16.48
CA SER A 754 73.43 30.48 17.40
C SER A 754 72.74 29.39 18.23
N ALA A 755 72.08 29.79 19.32
CA ALA A 755 71.25 28.92 20.17
C ALA A 755 70.03 28.29 19.46
N THR A 756 69.73 28.72 18.23
CA THR A 756 68.65 28.15 17.40
C THR A 756 69.20 27.80 16.02
N LEU A 757 68.95 26.58 15.59
CA LEU A 757 69.13 26.10 14.24
C LEU A 757 67.77 26.05 13.54
N THR A 758 67.56 26.94 12.57
CA THR A 758 66.44 26.85 11.64
C THR A 758 66.91 26.19 10.36
N ILE A 759 66.32 25.05 10.01
CA ILE A 759 66.50 24.40 8.72
C ILE A 759 65.31 24.81 7.86
N THR A 760 65.56 25.72 6.92
CA THR A 760 64.51 26.26 6.05
C THR A 760 64.13 25.28 4.95
N GLY A 761 62.83 25.02 4.77
CA GLY A 761 62.31 24.18 3.70
C GLY A 761 62.83 22.74 3.72
N VAL A 762 62.57 21.98 4.79
CA VAL A 762 63.08 20.61 4.93
C VAL A 762 62.60 19.69 3.82
N THR A 763 63.47 18.79 3.38
CA THR A 763 63.23 17.86 2.26
C THR A 763 63.06 16.43 2.77
N ALA A 764 62.34 15.58 2.04
CA ALA A 764 62.18 14.17 2.40
C ALA A 764 63.52 13.41 2.55
N ALA A 765 64.57 13.85 1.85
CA ALA A 765 65.93 13.30 1.98
C ALA A 765 66.61 13.64 3.34
N GLN A 766 65.97 14.45 4.18
CA GLN A 766 66.42 14.79 5.54
C GLN A 766 65.58 14.08 6.62
N ASP A 767 64.68 13.17 6.25
CA ASP A 767 63.96 12.33 7.20
C ASP A 767 64.92 11.42 7.98
N ASN A 768 64.70 11.33 9.29
CA ASN A 768 65.56 10.67 10.28
C ASN A 768 66.97 11.27 10.46
N ASN A 769 67.28 12.42 9.84
CA ASN A 769 68.49 13.16 10.19
C ASN A 769 68.46 13.56 11.67
N GLN A 770 69.61 13.47 12.32
CA GLN A 770 69.73 13.85 13.73
C GLN A 770 70.57 15.11 13.89
N TYR A 771 70.07 16.04 14.70
CA TYR A 771 70.68 17.34 14.95
C TYR A 771 71.08 17.46 16.42
N ARG A 772 72.31 17.90 16.67
CA ARG A 772 72.81 18.20 18.00
C ARG A 772 73.65 19.46 17.97
N VAL A 773 73.95 20.03 19.13
CA VAL A 773 74.79 21.23 19.23
C VAL A 773 75.86 21.06 20.28
N LEU A 774 77.05 21.53 19.96
CA LEU A 774 78.12 21.72 20.92
C LEU A 774 78.06 23.17 21.38
N VAL A 775 78.13 23.38 22.69
CA VAL A 775 78.19 24.69 23.33
C VAL A 775 79.50 24.76 24.10
N SER A 776 80.25 25.84 23.92
CA SER A 776 81.55 26.09 24.56
C SER A 776 81.65 27.52 25.08
N ASN A 777 82.62 27.77 25.98
CA ASN A 777 83.08 29.11 26.33
C ASN A 777 84.50 29.05 26.93
N GLY A 778 84.92 30.08 27.66
CA GLY A 778 86.23 30.14 28.32
C GLY A 778 86.42 29.23 29.55
N CYS A 779 85.42 28.41 29.92
CA CYS A 779 85.56 27.40 30.98
C CYS A 779 85.97 26.04 30.39
N PRO A 780 86.63 25.14 31.16
CA PRO A 780 87.22 23.91 30.60
C PRO A 780 86.22 22.87 30.04
N SER A 781 84.95 22.96 30.41
CA SER A 781 83.90 22.00 30.08
C SER A 781 82.99 22.52 28.97
N ASN A 782 83.03 21.87 27.81
CA ASN A 782 82.05 22.06 26.73
C ASN A 782 80.85 21.13 26.94
N ALA A 783 79.64 21.61 26.64
CA ALA A 783 78.43 20.80 26.66
C ALA A 783 78.07 20.32 25.25
N THR A 784 77.63 19.07 25.11
CA THR A 784 77.08 18.53 23.85
C THR A 784 75.64 18.11 24.09
N SER A 785 74.71 18.53 23.24
CA SER A 785 73.30 18.17 23.40
C SER A 785 73.03 16.70 23.11
N ALA A 786 71.91 16.19 23.61
CA ALA A 786 71.27 15.03 23.03
C ALA A 786 70.96 15.29 21.54
N ALA A 787 70.84 14.21 20.77
CA ALA A 787 70.50 14.27 19.36
C ALA A 787 68.98 14.32 19.19
N ALA A 788 68.47 15.34 18.54
CA ALA A 788 67.07 15.47 18.16
C ALA A 788 66.86 14.97 16.73
N THR A 789 65.92 14.05 16.54
CA THR A 789 65.59 13.53 15.21
C THR A 789 64.63 14.49 14.49
N LEU A 790 64.92 14.77 13.22
CA LEU A 790 63.99 15.38 12.29
C LEU A 790 63.20 14.27 11.59
N SER A 791 61.88 14.23 11.80
CA SER A 791 60.97 13.37 11.03
C SER A 791 60.26 14.22 9.98
N VAL A 792 60.59 14.03 8.70
CA VAL A 792 60.01 14.77 7.58
C VAL A 792 58.92 13.96 6.91
N SER A 793 57.67 14.35 7.12
CA SER A 793 56.55 13.79 6.35
C SER A 793 56.36 14.57 5.04
N VAL A 794 56.12 13.88 3.93
CA VAL A 794 55.72 14.54 2.67
C VAL A 794 54.23 14.84 2.75
N ALA A 795 53.86 16.10 2.49
CA ALA A 795 52.46 16.55 2.49
C ALA A 795 51.60 15.72 1.52
N GLY A 796 50.39 15.41 1.95
CA GLY A 796 49.43 14.65 1.16
C GLY A 796 48.86 15.47 0.02
N SER A 797 49.00 14.99 -1.21
CA SER A 797 48.42 15.61 -2.40
C SER A 797 47.66 14.58 -3.23
N ILE A 798 46.42 14.89 -3.59
CA ILE A 798 45.57 14.02 -4.42
C ILE A 798 46.01 14.17 -5.88
N THR A 799 46.65 13.12 -6.42
CA THR A 799 47.20 13.08 -7.78
C THR A 799 46.24 12.44 -8.78
N SER A 800 45.31 11.59 -8.33
CA SER A 800 44.16 11.15 -9.13
C SER A 800 42.89 11.32 -8.33
N GLN A 801 41.95 12.10 -8.88
CA GLN A 801 40.60 12.23 -8.37
C GLN A 801 39.80 10.95 -8.66
N PRO A 802 38.78 10.61 -7.84
CA PRO A 802 37.85 9.55 -8.18
C PRO A 802 37.05 9.91 -9.44
N SER A 803 36.87 8.93 -10.33
CA SER A 803 36.01 9.04 -11.50
C SER A 803 34.57 8.71 -11.16
N SER A 804 33.63 9.48 -11.70
CA SER A 804 32.19 9.16 -11.65
C SER A 804 31.96 7.76 -12.21
N GLN A 805 31.17 6.95 -11.50
CA GLN A 805 30.84 5.59 -11.89
C GLN A 805 29.43 5.56 -12.48
N THR A 806 29.22 4.77 -13.53
CA THR A 806 27.90 4.41 -14.02
C THR A 806 27.77 2.90 -13.94
N VAL A 807 26.84 2.44 -13.11
CA VAL A 807 26.59 1.02 -12.85
C VAL A 807 25.09 0.76 -12.89
N CYS A 808 24.71 -0.51 -12.90
CA CYS A 808 23.31 -0.91 -12.82
C CYS A 808 22.91 -1.25 -11.39
N ALA A 809 21.61 -1.10 -11.07
CA ALA A 809 21.11 -1.44 -9.75
C ALA A 809 21.40 -2.93 -9.44
N GLY A 810 22.09 -3.19 -8.33
CA GLY A 810 22.57 -4.51 -7.92
C GLY A 810 24.02 -4.83 -8.33
N GLU A 811 24.69 -4.00 -9.13
CA GLU A 811 26.13 -4.13 -9.40
C GLU A 811 26.99 -3.44 -8.33
N ASN A 812 28.30 -3.68 -8.38
CA ASN A 812 29.26 -3.04 -7.49
C ASN A 812 29.87 -1.79 -8.15
N ALA A 813 29.94 -0.68 -7.41
CA ALA A 813 30.66 0.54 -7.85
C ALA A 813 31.91 0.74 -6.99
N SER A 814 33.02 1.15 -7.61
CA SER A 814 34.27 1.46 -6.87
C SER A 814 34.76 2.87 -7.20
N PHE A 815 35.01 3.65 -6.16
CA PHE A 815 35.66 4.96 -6.26
C PHE A 815 37.08 4.84 -5.70
N THR A 816 38.08 5.27 -6.46
CA THR A 816 39.49 5.23 -6.06
C THR A 816 40.08 6.63 -6.12
N VAL A 817 40.73 7.04 -5.03
CA VAL A 817 41.58 8.23 -5.00
C VAL A 817 43.04 7.78 -4.97
N THR A 818 43.89 8.44 -5.75
CA THR A 818 45.35 8.27 -5.62
C THR A 818 45.93 9.52 -5.01
N ALA A 819 46.68 9.37 -3.93
CA ALA A 819 47.38 10.46 -3.28
C ALA A 819 48.86 10.11 -3.07
N THR A 820 49.72 11.11 -3.23
CA THR A 820 51.15 11.05 -2.87
C THR A 820 51.37 11.73 -1.53
N GLY A 821 52.44 11.35 -0.84
CA GLY A 821 52.75 11.80 0.52
C GLY A 821 53.10 10.62 1.43
N THR A 822 53.33 10.90 2.71
CA THR A 822 53.65 9.88 3.73
C THR A 822 52.67 9.95 4.89
N ASN A 823 52.40 8.83 5.55
CA ASN A 823 51.44 8.74 6.67
C ASN A 823 50.03 9.23 6.28
N LEU A 824 49.57 8.86 5.09
CA LEU A 824 48.25 9.20 4.58
C LEU A 824 47.17 8.36 5.27
N SER A 825 46.07 9.02 5.64
CA SER A 825 44.83 8.38 6.10
C SER A 825 43.68 8.83 5.20
N TYR A 826 42.69 7.96 5.01
CA TYR A 826 41.55 8.19 4.14
C TYR A 826 40.26 8.12 4.95
N GLN A 827 39.27 8.93 4.58
CA GLN A 827 37.90 8.82 5.05
C GLN A 827 36.96 9.18 3.89
N TRP A 828 36.15 8.24 3.42
CA TRP A 828 35.18 8.54 2.36
C TRP A 828 33.94 9.21 2.92
N GLN A 829 33.37 10.11 2.12
CA GLN A 829 32.16 10.87 2.42
C GLN A 829 31.16 10.74 1.28
N VAL A 830 29.88 10.65 1.63
CA VAL A 830 28.75 10.65 0.69
C VAL A 830 27.91 11.91 0.85
N SER A 831 27.46 12.44 -0.29
CA SER A 831 26.43 13.46 -0.38
C SER A 831 25.23 12.89 -1.12
N THR A 832 24.04 13.05 -0.53
CA THR A 832 22.73 12.66 -1.08
C THR A 832 21.92 13.87 -1.58
N ASP A 833 22.47 15.08 -1.46
CA ASP A 833 21.79 16.37 -1.65
C ASP A 833 22.45 17.20 -2.78
N GLY A 834 22.95 16.52 -3.81
CA GLY A 834 23.58 17.14 -4.97
C GLY A 834 24.95 17.76 -4.69
N GLY A 835 25.60 17.42 -3.58
CA GLY A 835 26.92 17.92 -3.18
C GLY A 835 26.88 19.13 -2.25
N THR A 836 25.79 19.38 -1.52
CA THR A 836 25.68 20.52 -0.61
C THR A 836 26.13 20.18 0.81
N THR A 837 25.80 18.99 1.32
CA THR A 837 26.42 18.42 2.53
C THR A 837 27.11 17.08 2.23
N TYR A 838 28.10 16.72 3.03
CA TYR A 838 28.87 15.48 2.90
C TYR A 838 29.03 14.85 4.27
N ASN A 839 28.62 13.59 4.40
CA ASN A 839 28.64 12.83 5.66
C ASN A 839 29.66 11.70 5.58
N ASP A 840 30.36 11.41 6.68
CA ASP A 840 31.36 10.34 6.75
C ASP A 840 30.73 8.95 6.61
N ILE A 841 31.33 8.11 5.77
CA ILE A 841 30.96 6.71 5.59
C ILE A 841 31.76 5.87 6.58
N ALA A 842 31.08 5.32 7.59
CA ALA A 842 31.73 4.53 8.64
C ALA A 842 32.55 3.37 8.07
N GLY A 843 33.81 3.25 8.51
CA GLY A 843 34.74 2.18 8.11
C GLY A 843 35.37 2.33 6.72
N ALA A 844 34.98 3.32 5.91
CA ALA A 844 35.53 3.54 4.57
C ALA A 844 36.86 4.32 4.64
N ASN A 845 37.92 3.65 5.10
CA ASN A 845 39.21 4.25 5.45
C ASN A 845 40.39 3.85 4.53
N ALA A 846 40.10 3.25 3.36
CA ALA A 846 41.07 2.88 2.34
C ALA A 846 41.07 3.85 1.14
N ALA A 847 42.14 3.81 0.33
CA ALA A 847 42.26 4.62 -0.90
C ALA A 847 41.21 4.28 -1.98
N THR A 848 40.60 3.10 -1.90
CA THR A 848 39.44 2.69 -2.70
C THR A 848 38.26 2.41 -1.78
N TYR A 849 37.08 2.93 -2.13
CA TYR A 849 35.81 2.59 -1.53
C TYR A 849 34.93 1.86 -2.54
N THR A 850 34.52 0.65 -2.21
CA THR A 850 33.63 -0.18 -3.02
C THR A 850 32.27 -0.28 -2.35
N LEU A 851 31.23 0.08 -3.08
CA LEU A 851 29.84 -0.22 -2.76
C LEU A 851 29.48 -1.55 -3.42
N SER A 852 28.98 -2.49 -2.63
CA SER A 852 28.47 -3.76 -3.14
C SER A 852 26.95 -3.71 -3.33
N ALA A 853 26.44 -4.30 -4.41
CA ALA A 853 25.01 -4.40 -4.71
C ALA A 853 24.25 -3.06 -4.60
N VAL A 854 24.69 -2.05 -5.36
CA VAL A 854 24.22 -0.66 -5.26
C VAL A 854 22.72 -0.56 -5.57
N PRO A 855 21.87 -0.01 -4.68
CA PRO A 855 20.45 0.21 -4.96
C PRO A 855 20.23 1.46 -5.84
N PHE A 856 19.13 1.47 -6.61
CA PHE A 856 18.77 2.63 -7.45
C PHE A 856 18.57 3.93 -6.65
N SER A 857 18.19 3.84 -5.36
CA SER A 857 18.09 5.00 -4.45
C SER A 857 19.43 5.72 -4.20
N ALA A 858 20.57 5.13 -4.58
CA ALA A 858 21.88 5.78 -4.56
C ALA A 858 22.21 6.57 -5.85
N ASN A 859 21.30 6.59 -6.84
CA ASN A 859 21.49 7.34 -8.08
C ASN A 859 21.60 8.84 -7.81
N GLY A 860 22.65 9.48 -8.34
CA GLY A 860 22.94 10.89 -8.13
C GLY A 860 23.74 11.20 -6.86
N ASN A 861 23.97 10.21 -5.99
CA ASN A 861 24.86 10.37 -4.83
C ASN A 861 26.28 10.74 -5.29
N ARG A 862 26.95 11.59 -4.51
CA ARG A 862 28.32 12.03 -4.80
C ARG A 862 29.28 11.57 -3.71
N TYR A 863 30.37 10.92 -4.12
CA TYR A 863 31.37 10.33 -3.24
C TYR A 863 32.67 11.12 -3.36
N ARG A 864 33.25 11.52 -2.22
CA ARG A 864 34.59 12.14 -2.16
C ARG A 864 35.42 11.48 -1.07
N ALA A 865 36.73 11.47 -1.24
CA ALA A 865 37.67 11.05 -0.20
C ALA A 865 38.25 12.27 0.51
N VAL A 866 38.27 12.25 1.83
CA VAL A 866 39.10 13.13 2.65
C VAL A 866 40.43 12.42 2.85
N VAL A 867 41.51 12.97 2.32
CA VAL A 867 42.88 12.46 2.50
C VAL A 867 43.58 13.34 3.52
N THR A 868 43.85 12.79 4.71
CA THR A 868 44.50 13.52 5.80
C THR A 868 45.98 13.12 5.90
N SER A 869 46.83 14.14 6.02
CA SER A 869 48.28 14.02 6.13
C SER A 869 48.84 15.07 7.10
N CYS A 870 50.17 15.22 7.16
CA CYS A 870 50.81 16.23 8.02
C CYS A 870 50.35 17.69 7.71
N SER A 871 49.85 17.97 6.50
CA SER A 871 49.35 19.29 6.10
C SER A 871 47.85 19.51 6.37
N GLY A 872 47.20 18.59 7.09
CA GLY A 872 45.75 18.60 7.33
C GLY A 872 44.95 17.79 6.29
N PRO A 873 43.61 17.88 6.34
CA PRO A 873 42.70 17.18 5.43
C PRO A 873 42.61 17.88 4.07
N ALA A 874 42.76 17.11 2.98
CA ALA A 874 42.47 17.52 1.62
C ALA A 874 41.27 16.74 1.08
N ASN A 875 40.24 17.44 0.59
CA ASN A 875 39.08 16.82 -0.04
C ASN A 875 39.36 16.52 -1.51
N SER A 876 39.00 15.33 -1.98
CA SER A 876 38.93 15.03 -3.41
C SER A 876 37.78 15.81 -4.05
N ASN A 877 37.83 15.95 -5.37
CA ASN A 877 36.63 16.21 -6.16
C ASN A 877 35.60 15.11 -5.91
N ALA A 878 34.33 15.46 -5.97
CA ALA A 878 33.25 14.51 -5.78
C ALA A 878 32.91 13.78 -7.08
N ALA A 879 33.03 12.47 -7.08
CA ALA A 879 32.61 11.59 -8.16
C ALA A 879 31.11 11.30 -8.02
N THR A 880 30.36 11.37 -9.12
CA THR A 880 28.92 11.05 -9.10
C THR A 880 28.73 9.55 -9.33
N LEU A 881 27.81 8.94 -8.59
CA LEU A 881 27.31 7.59 -8.85
C LEU A 881 26.03 7.69 -9.66
N THR A 882 26.10 7.32 -10.93
CA THR A 882 24.90 7.10 -11.75
C THR A 882 24.50 5.63 -11.59
N VAL A 883 23.33 5.38 -11.02
CA VAL A 883 22.76 4.02 -10.94
C VAL A 883 21.63 3.94 -11.93
N ASN A 884 21.80 3.14 -12.97
CA ASN A 884 20.79 2.91 -13.97
C ASN A 884 19.82 1.80 -13.50
N GLU A 885 18.54 2.01 -13.75
CA GLU A 885 17.51 1.00 -13.51
C GLU A 885 17.53 -0.07 -14.63
N ALA A 886 17.37 -1.33 -14.25
CA ALA A 886 17.27 -2.42 -15.21
C ALA A 886 15.96 -2.33 -16.01
N ALA A 887 16.02 -2.63 -17.32
CA ALA A 887 14.81 -2.78 -18.12
C ALA A 887 13.93 -3.90 -17.54
N THR A 888 12.63 -3.67 -17.42
CA THR A 888 11.64 -4.61 -16.91
C THR A 888 10.41 -4.64 -17.81
N ILE A 889 9.87 -5.82 -18.12
CA ILE A 889 8.63 -5.96 -18.91
C ILE A 889 7.46 -6.06 -17.94
N THR A 890 6.67 -5.00 -17.85
CA THR A 890 5.53 -4.86 -16.93
C THR A 890 4.20 -5.32 -17.54
N ALA A 891 4.10 -5.38 -18.86
CA ALA A 891 3.02 -6.08 -19.56
C ALA A 891 3.58 -6.93 -20.70
N GLN A 892 3.33 -8.24 -20.63
CA GLN A 892 3.74 -9.24 -21.62
C GLN A 892 2.83 -9.18 -22.87
N PRO A 893 3.31 -9.59 -24.06
CA PRO A 893 2.47 -9.61 -25.25
C PRO A 893 1.43 -10.71 -25.14
N ALA A 894 0.18 -10.40 -25.52
CA ALA A 894 -0.92 -11.35 -25.55
C ALA A 894 -1.00 -12.07 -26.91
N ASN A 895 -1.52 -13.30 -26.90
CA ASN A 895 -1.86 -14.03 -28.14
C ASN A 895 -2.87 -13.22 -28.96
N VAL A 896 -2.66 -13.12 -30.27
CA VAL A 896 -3.54 -12.39 -31.18
C VAL A 896 -4.27 -13.38 -32.08
N THR A 897 -5.59 -13.24 -32.17
CA THR A 897 -6.42 -13.95 -33.15
C THR A 897 -7.01 -12.95 -34.13
N ALA A 898 -6.77 -13.14 -35.43
CA ALA A 898 -7.23 -12.22 -36.49
C ALA A 898 -7.51 -12.97 -37.80
N CYS A 899 -8.22 -12.34 -38.74
CA CYS A 899 -8.54 -12.94 -40.03
C CYS A 899 -7.38 -12.80 -41.04
N ALA A 900 -7.29 -13.71 -42.00
CA ALA A 900 -6.31 -13.57 -43.08
C ALA A 900 -6.58 -12.30 -43.90
N GLY A 901 -5.54 -11.47 -44.07
CA GLY A 901 -5.60 -10.15 -44.71
C GLY A 901 -5.78 -8.97 -43.75
N GLU A 902 -6.06 -9.20 -42.46
CA GLU A 902 -6.11 -8.13 -41.45
C GLU A 902 -4.72 -7.78 -40.90
N ASN A 903 -4.64 -6.75 -40.05
CA ASN A 903 -3.43 -6.44 -39.31
C ASN A 903 -3.47 -7.11 -37.93
N ALA A 904 -2.36 -7.69 -37.49
CA ALA A 904 -2.19 -8.20 -36.13
C ALA A 904 -1.20 -7.33 -35.35
N THR A 905 -1.57 -6.92 -34.14
CA THR A 905 -0.74 -6.03 -33.31
C THR A 905 -0.39 -6.70 -31.99
N PHE A 906 0.89 -6.90 -31.76
CA PHE A 906 1.45 -7.30 -30.46
C PHE A 906 1.99 -6.06 -29.77
N VAL A 907 1.64 -5.86 -28.50
CA VAL A 907 2.11 -4.74 -27.69
C VAL A 907 2.68 -5.26 -26.38
N ILE A 908 3.72 -4.61 -25.89
CA ILE A 908 4.22 -4.77 -24.53
C ILE A 908 4.23 -3.42 -23.80
N THR A 909 4.31 -3.48 -22.48
CA THR A 909 4.75 -2.34 -21.66
C THR A 909 6.06 -2.73 -20.99
N ALA A 910 7.05 -1.85 -21.05
CA ALA A 910 8.31 -2.01 -20.34
C ALA A 910 8.70 -0.69 -19.67
N SER A 911 9.35 -0.82 -18.51
CA SER A 911 9.89 0.28 -17.69
C SER A 911 11.41 0.22 -17.64
N GLY A 912 12.02 1.40 -17.49
CA GLY A 912 13.47 1.60 -17.45
C GLY A 912 13.91 2.74 -18.37
N PRO A 913 15.06 3.37 -18.13
CA PRO A 913 15.61 4.41 -18.99
C PRO A 913 16.22 3.81 -20.26
N GLY A 914 16.10 4.52 -21.39
CA GLY A 914 16.83 4.20 -22.63
C GLY A 914 16.49 2.84 -23.25
N LEU A 915 15.22 2.43 -23.20
CA LEU A 915 14.77 1.13 -23.69
C LEU A 915 15.00 0.97 -25.21
N THR A 916 15.56 -0.18 -25.57
CA THR A 916 15.63 -0.70 -26.94
C THR A 916 14.72 -1.92 -27.05
N TYR A 917 14.18 -2.13 -28.25
CA TYR A 917 13.31 -3.26 -28.56
C TYR A 917 13.83 -3.93 -29.84
N GLN A 918 13.74 -5.26 -29.90
CA GLN A 918 13.94 -6.03 -31.12
C GLN A 918 12.92 -7.17 -31.13
N TRP A 919 11.89 -7.07 -31.96
CA TRP A 919 10.94 -8.18 -32.11
C TRP A 919 11.56 -9.37 -32.83
N GLN A 920 11.17 -10.55 -32.42
CA GLN A 920 11.60 -11.83 -32.98
C GLN A 920 10.38 -12.70 -33.30
N VAL A 921 10.49 -13.49 -34.36
CA VAL A 921 9.50 -14.50 -34.76
C VAL A 921 10.07 -15.90 -34.60
N SER A 922 9.24 -16.85 -34.19
CA SER A 922 9.49 -18.28 -34.26
C SER A 922 8.44 -18.94 -35.15
N THR A 923 8.90 -19.73 -36.11
CA THR A 923 8.08 -20.53 -37.04
C THR A 923 8.06 -22.02 -36.66
N ASN A 924 8.67 -22.39 -35.53
CA ASN A 924 8.84 -23.77 -35.08
C ASN A 924 8.44 -23.97 -33.61
N GLY A 925 7.30 -23.37 -33.23
CA GLY A 925 6.67 -23.56 -31.92
C GLY A 925 7.51 -23.05 -30.75
N GLY A 926 8.30 -22.00 -30.96
CA GLY A 926 9.14 -21.39 -29.92
C GLY A 926 10.53 -22.01 -29.78
N SER A 927 10.88 -23.02 -30.58
CA SER A 927 12.18 -23.72 -30.48
C SER A 927 13.36 -22.81 -30.85
N THR A 928 13.20 -21.96 -31.85
CA THR A 928 14.17 -20.92 -32.23
C THR A 928 13.45 -19.63 -32.63
N PHE A 929 14.04 -18.48 -32.30
CA PHE A 929 13.53 -17.16 -32.63
C PHE A 929 14.54 -16.39 -33.50
N THR A 930 14.06 -15.67 -34.51
CA THR A 930 14.86 -14.84 -35.43
C THR A 930 14.37 -13.39 -35.44
N ASP A 931 15.30 -12.44 -35.51
CA ASP A 931 14.99 -11.00 -35.50
C ASP A 931 14.12 -10.57 -36.70
N ILE A 932 13.10 -9.77 -36.43
CA ILE A 932 12.26 -9.12 -37.43
C ILE A 932 12.87 -7.73 -37.70
N ALA A 933 13.46 -7.57 -38.89
CA ALA A 933 14.18 -6.36 -39.26
C ALA A 933 13.32 -5.09 -39.14
N GLY A 934 13.87 -4.06 -38.49
CA GLY A 934 13.23 -2.75 -38.34
C GLY A 934 12.10 -2.67 -37.30
N GLN A 935 11.76 -3.76 -36.61
CA GLN A 935 10.70 -3.79 -35.60
C GLN A 935 11.28 -3.53 -34.21
N ASN A 936 11.49 -2.24 -33.91
CA ASN A 936 12.25 -1.75 -32.76
C ASN A 936 11.45 -0.82 -31.82
N SER A 937 10.14 -1.03 -31.74
CA SER A 937 9.22 -0.34 -30.83
C SER A 937 8.59 -1.31 -29.81
N ALA A 938 7.97 -0.78 -28.75
CA ALA A 938 7.14 -1.55 -27.80
C ALA A 938 5.92 -2.22 -28.46
N THR A 939 5.59 -1.84 -29.70
CA THR A 939 4.51 -2.42 -30.51
C THR A 939 5.07 -2.99 -31.81
N LEU A 940 4.69 -4.23 -32.13
CA LEU A 940 4.84 -4.87 -33.43
C LEU A 940 3.49 -4.90 -34.12
N THR A 941 3.39 -4.30 -35.30
CA THR A 941 2.20 -4.41 -36.17
C THR A 941 2.56 -5.18 -37.43
N LEU A 942 1.99 -6.37 -37.57
CA LEU A 942 2.07 -7.19 -38.78
C LEU A 942 0.92 -6.80 -39.71
N THR A 943 1.24 -6.22 -40.87
CA THR A 943 0.23 -5.79 -41.83
C THR A 943 -0.17 -6.90 -42.80
N ALA A 944 -1.46 -7.05 -43.08
CA ALA A 944 -2.01 -8.03 -44.02
C ALA A 944 -1.50 -9.47 -43.78
N ILE A 945 -1.78 -10.01 -42.58
CA ILE A 945 -1.32 -11.33 -42.15
C ILE A 945 -1.79 -12.44 -43.10
N THR A 946 -0.92 -13.41 -43.38
CA THR A 946 -1.22 -14.51 -44.32
C THR A 946 -1.29 -15.84 -43.60
N GLY A 947 -2.01 -16.83 -44.14
CA GLY A 947 -2.15 -18.16 -43.50
C GLY A 947 -0.82 -18.87 -43.21
N GLY A 948 0.26 -18.54 -43.92
CA GLY A 948 1.62 -19.03 -43.65
C GLY A 948 2.27 -18.45 -42.38
N MET A 949 1.63 -17.48 -41.73
CA MET A 949 2.03 -16.94 -40.43
C MET A 949 1.25 -17.56 -39.25
N ASN A 950 0.32 -18.49 -39.52
CA ASN A 950 -0.51 -19.11 -38.50
C ASN A 950 0.32 -19.99 -37.54
N ASN A 951 0.07 -19.87 -36.24
CA ASN A 951 0.84 -20.47 -35.15
C ASN A 951 2.28 -19.98 -35.01
N ASN A 952 2.71 -18.95 -35.77
CA ASN A 952 3.98 -18.30 -35.48
C ASN A 952 3.91 -17.63 -34.11
N GLN A 953 5.02 -17.69 -33.38
CA GLN A 953 5.14 -17.04 -32.08
C GLN A 953 6.03 -15.81 -32.16
N TYR A 954 5.60 -14.74 -31.52
CA TYR A 954 6.26 -13.44 -31.52
C TYR A 954 6.67 -13.10 -30.09
N ARG A 955 7.93 -12.72 -29.91
CA ARG A 955 8.44 -12.18 -28.65
C ARG A 955 9.25 -10.92 -28.94
N VAL A 956 9.44 -10.07 -27.94
CA VAL A 956 10.34 -8.93 -28.04
C VAL A 956 11.53 -9.13 -27.12
N VAL A 957 12.72 -8.87 -27.64
CA VAL A 957 13.91 -8.68 -26.83
C VAL A 957 13.92 -7.21 -26.43
N VAL A 958 13.70 -6.95 -25.15
CA VAL A 958 13.88 -5.62 -24.56
C VAL A 958 15.31 -5.52 -24.05
N GLY A 959 15.89 -4.33 -24.14
CA GLY A 959 17.13 -4.03 -23.46
C GLY A 959 17.24 -2.57 -23.05
N ASN A 960 18.28 -2.27 -22.29
CA ASN A 960 18.79 -0.91 -22.08
C ASN A 960 20.29 -1.01 -21.74
N ALA A 961 20.85 0.04 -21.13
CA ALA A 961 22.24 0.04 -20.67
C ALA A 961 22.58 -1.06 -19.64
N CYS A 962 21.59 -1.65 -18.97
CA CYS A 962 21.77 -2.61 -17.87
C CYS A 962 21.40 -4.04 -18.18
N VAL A 963 20.44 -4.24 -19.09
CA VAL A 963 20.03 -5.57 -19.50
C VAL A 963 20.04 -5.61 -21.01
N SER A 964 20.84 -6.51 -21.59
CA SER A 964 20.72 -6.89 -22.99
C SER A 964 20.14 -8.31 -23.05
N GLY A 965 19.06 -8.50 -23.81
CA GLY A 965 18.46 -9.83 -23.96
C GLY A 965 17.27 -10.15 -23.05
N LEU A 966 16.55 -9.17 -22.48
CA LEU A 966 15.33 -9.47 -21.73
C LEU A 966 14.22 -9.89 -22.69
N ASN A 967 14.06 -11.20 -22.86
CA ASN A 967 13.00 -11.77 -23.68
C ASN A 967 11.64 -11.60 -22.99
N SER A 968 10.63 -11.12 -23.72
CA SER A 968 9.24 -11.29 -23.33
C SER A 968 8.84 -12.77 -23.41
N ASN A 969 7.71 -13.09 -22.80
CA ASN A 969 6.96 -14.30 -23.13
C ASN A 969 6.64 -14.29 -24.64
N ALA A 970 6.52 -15.49 -25.22
CA ALA A 970 6.15 -15.66 -26.62
C ALA A 970 4.62 -15.66 -26.77
N ALA A 971 4.12 -14.83 -27.67
CA ALA A 971 2.70 -14.71 -27.99
C ALA A 971 2.42 -15.32 -29.37
N THR A 972 1.43 -16.20 -29.46
CA THR A 972 1.06 -16.88 -30.72
C THR A 972 0.14 -16.00 -31.57
N LEU A 973 0.39 -15.96 -32.87
CA LEU A 973 -0.53 -15.45 -33.89
C LEU A 973 -1.43 -16.59 -34.40
N ASN A 974 -2.70 -16.55 -34.04
CA ASN A 974 -3.72 -17.47 -34.56
C ASN A 974 -4.44 -16.79 -35.72
N ILE A 975 -4.40 -17.40 -36.90
CA ILE A 975 -5.03 -16.85 -38.11
C ILE A 975 -6.22 -17.72 -38.49
N SER A 976 -7.40 -17.13 -38.39
CA SER A 976 -8.62 -17.76 -38.86
C SER A 976 -8.77 -17.53 -40.36
N ALA A 977 -9.01 -18.62 -41.11
CA ALA A 977 -9.31 -18.54 -42.53
C ALA A 977 -10.66 -17.84 -42.76
N ASN A 978 -10.73 -16.98 -43.76
CA ASN A 978 -11.97 -16.27 -44.11
C ASN A 978 -13.00 -17.28 -44.64
N ALA A 979 -14.29 -17.01 -44.39
CA ALA A 979 -15.34 -17.85 -44.96
C ALA A 979 -15.35 -17.76 -46.49
N SER A 980 -15.57 -18.89 -47.16
CA SER A 980 -15.84 -18.97 -48.59
C SER A 980 -16.81 -20.12 -48.89
N ILE A 981 -17.80 -19.86 -49.75
CA ILE A 981 -18.78 -20.86 -50.18
C ILE A 981 -18.23 -21.57 -51.43
N SER A 982 -17.95 -22.86 -51.32
CA SER A 982 -17.39 -23.71 -52.38
C SER A 982 -18.46 -24.51 -53.14
N SER A 983 -19.63 -24.75 -52.53
CA SER A 983 -20.81 -25.29 -53.23
C SER A 983 -22.07 -24.54 -52.78
N GLN A 984 -22.86 -24.10 -53.75
CA GLN A 984 -24.16 -23.46 -53.54
C GLN A 984 -25.28 -24.51 -53.38
N PRO A 985 -26.40 -24.16 -52.72
CA PRO A 985 -27.58 -25.02 -52.71
C PRO A 985 -28.21 -25.13 -54.11
N ALA A 986 -28.66 -26.34 -54.46
CA ALA A 986 -29.31 -26.65 -55.73
C ALA A 986 -30.85 -26.67 -55.60
N PRO A 987 -31.61 -26.27 -56.64
CA PRO A 987 -33.07 -26.46 -56.68
C PRO A 987 -33.48 -27.92 -56.49
N THR A 988 -34.53 -28.15 -55.71
CA THR A 988 -35.02 -29.49 -55.34
C THR A 988 -36.47 -29.66 -55.77
N THR A 989 -36.78 -30.78 -56.44
CA THR A 989 -38.15 -31.12 -56.88
C THR A 989 -38.61 -32.41 -56.22
N VAL A 990 -39.75 -32.38 -55.54
CA VAL A 990 -40.30 -33.52 -54.79
C VAL A 990 -41.83 -33.60 -54.93
N CYS A 991 -42.44 -34.65 -54.39
CA CYS A 991 -43.89 -34.78 -54.29
C CYS A 991 -44.41 -34.26 -52.94
N ALA A 992 -45.64 -33.78 -52.89
CA ALA A 992 -46.27 -33.38 -51.63
C ALA A 992 -46.33 -34.56 -50.65
N GLY A 993 -45.89 -34.34 -49.41
CA GLY A 993 -45.81 -35.35 -48.36
C GLY A 993 -44.46 -36.08 -48.22
N THR A 994 -43.47 -35.82 -49.09
CA THR A 994 -42.11 -36.35 -48.93
C THR A 994 -41.13 -35.32 -48.34
N ASP A 995 -39.98 -35.78 -47.88
CA ASP A 995 -38.93 -34.90 -47.36
C ASP A 995 -38.14 -34.23 -48.51
N ALA A 996 -37.58 -33.05 -48.25
CA ALA A 996 -36.68 -32.31 -49.14
C ALA A 996 -35.46 -31.81 -48.37
N SER A 997 -34.34 -31.58 -49.07
CA SER A 997 -33.14 -31.02 -48.46
C SER A 997 -32.38 -30.07 -49.39
N PHE A 998 -31.65 -29.15 -48.77
CA PHE A 998 -30.73 -28.20 -49.41
C PHE A 998 -29.41 -28.22 -48.63
N SER A 999 -28.28 -28.24 -49.33
CA SER A 999 -26.96 -28.24 -48.69
C SER A 999 -26.04 -27.16 -49.27
N VAL A 1000 -25.10 -26.69 -48.44
CA VAL A 1000 -24.03 -25.77 -48.80
C VAL A 1000 -22.71 -26.37 -48.36
N SER A 1001 -21.65 -26.15 -49.14
CA SER A 1001 -20.28 -26.42 -48.68
C SER A 1001 -19.54 -25.11 -48.53
N ALA A 1002 -18.95 -24.87 -47.36
CA ALA A 1002 -18.14 -23.70 -47.09
C ALA A 1002 -16.90 -24.04 -46.27
N THR A 1003 -15.78 -23.36 -46.58
CA THR A 1003 -14.54 -23.40 -45.81
C THR A 1003 -14.40 -22.11 -45.00
N GLY A 1004 -13.81 -22.17 -43.80
CA GLY A 1004 -13.68 -20.99 -42.92
C GLY A 1004 -14.98 -20.53 -42.24
N ALA A 1005 -16.06 -21.32 -42.36
CA ALA A 1005 -17.34 -21.04 -41.72
C ALA A 1005 -17.31 -21.39 -40.22
N VAL A 1006 -17.75 -20.47 -39.36
CA VAL A 1006 -17.94 -20.65 -37.91
C VAL A 1006 -19.41 -20.82 -37.52
N GLY A 1007 -20.34 -20.63 -38.47
CA GLY A 1007 -21.77 -20.88 -38.25
C GLY A 1007 -22.59 -20.70 -39.53
N TYR A 1008 -23.80 -21.27 -39.54
CA TYR A 1008 -24.77 -21.16 -40.63
C TYR A 1008 -26.11 -20.65 -40.08
N GLN A 1009 -26.91 -19.99 -40.91
CA GLN A 1009 -28.32 -19.70 -40.64
C GLN A 1009 -29.10 -19.75 -41.95
N TRP A 1010 -29.98 -20.74 -42.13
CA TRP A 1010 -30.83 -20.81 -43.31
C TRP A 1010 -31.98 -19.80 -43.24
N GLN A 1011 -32.36 -19.30 -44.41
CA GLN A 1011 -33.46 -18.36 -44.60
C GLN A 1011 -34.38 -18.86 -45.71
N VAL A 1012 -35.68 -18.62 -45.54
CA VAL A 1012 -36.72 -18.93 -46.52
C VAL A 1012 -37.34 -17.64 -47.07
N SER A 1013 -37.71 -17.66 -48.35
CA SER A 1013 -38.53 -16.65 -49.00
C SER A 1013 -39.74 -17.32 -49.65
N THR A 1014 -40.94 -16.84 -49.30
CA THR A 1014 -42.22 -17.28 -49.85
C THR A 1014 -42.74 -16.37 -50.97
N ASN A 1015 -41.99 -15.32 -51.32
CA ASN A 1015 -42.37 -14.27 -52.26
C ASN A 1015 -41.28 -14.01 -53.32
N GLY A 1016 -40.75 -15.10 -53.89
CA GLY A 1016 -39.83 -15.04 -55.03
C GLY A 1016 -38.47 -14.42 -54.74
N GLY A 1017 -38.01 -14.44 -53.48
CA GLY A 1017 -36.72 -13.90 -53.07
C GLY A 1017 -36.72 -12.43 -52.64
N THR A 1018 -37.90 -11.78 -52.54
CA THR A 1018 -38.01 -10.35 -52.20
C THR A 1018 -37.86 -10.07 -50.70
N THR A 1019 -38.43 -10.90 -49.83
CA THR A 1019 -38.13 -10.87 -48.38
C THR A 1019 -37.69 -12.24 -47.89
N TRP A 1020 -36.86 -12.26 -46.84
CA TRP A 1020 -36.24 -13.45 -46.28
C TRP A 1020 -36.46 -13.50 -44.77
N SER A 1021 -36.82 -14.67 -44.27
CA SER A 1021 -37.01 -14.93 -42.84
C SER A 1021 -36.18 -16.14 -42.42
N ASP A 1022 -35.61 -16.09 -41.22
CA ASP A 1022 -34.77 -17.19 -40.70
C ASP A 1022 -35.61 -18.45 -40.47
N VAL A 1023 -35.07 -19.59 -40.90
CA VAL A 1023 -35.62 -20.91 -40.60
C VAL A 1023 -35.11 -21.31 -39.21
N ALA A 1024 -36.01 -21.31 -38.22
CA ALA A 1024 -35.67 -21.55 -36.82
C ALA A 1024 -34.93 -22.88 -36.62
N GLY A 1025 -33.78 -22.84 -35.93
CA GLY A 1025 -32.96 -24.02 -35.64
C GLY A 1025 -32.11 -24.55 -36.81
N ALA A 1026 -32.24 -24.00 -38.02
CA ALA A 1026 -31.47 -24.45 -39.18
C ALA A 1026 -30.08 -23.80 -39.24
N THR A 1027 -29.17 -24.26 -38.37
CA THR A 1027 -27.84 -23.66 -38.16
C THR A 1027 -26.65 -24.51 -38.64
N THR A 1028 -26.91 -25.50 -39.50
CA THR A 1028 -25.87 -26.38 -40.09
C THR A 1028 -25.74 -26.18 -41.61
N GLY A 1029 -24.73 -26.80 -42.22
CA GLY A 1029 -24.52 -26.78 -43.68
C GLY A 1029 -25.63 -27.45 -44.51
N THR A 1030 -26.61 -28.11 -43.87
CA THR A 1030 -27.75 -28.74 -44.55
C THR A 1030 -29.07 -28.35 -43.89
N LEU A 1031 -30.01 -27.85 -44.69
CA LEU A 1031 -31.41 -27.70 -44.31
C LEU A 1031 -32.18 -28.95 -44.75
N SER A 1032 -32.86 -29.61 -43.80
CA SER A 1032 -33.82 -30.68 -44.07
C SER A 1032 -35.24 -30.19 -43.77
N LEU A 1033 -36.17 -30.49 -44.66
CA LEU A 1033 -37.59 -30.15 -44.56
C LEU A 1033 -38.40 -31.45 -44.65
N SER A 1034 -39.04 -31.87 -43.55
CA SER A 1034 -39.83 -33.10 -43.56
C SER A 1034 -41.26 -32.89 -44.03
N ALA A 1035 -41.79 -33.86 -44.78
CA ALA A 1035 -43.15 -33.91 -45.31
C ALA A 1035 -43.64 -32.58 -45.95
N VAL A 1036 -42.94 -32.11 -46.99
CA VAL A 1036 -43.25 -30.79 -47.59
C VAL A 1036 -44.65 -30.73 -48.20
N THR A 1037 -45.32 -29.59 -48.05
CA THR A 1037 -46.72 -29.42 -48.51
C THR A 1037 -46.80 -28.66 -49.83
N ALA A 1038 -47.93 -28.78 -50.54
CA ALA A 1038 -48.18 -28.01 -51.77
C ALA A 1038 -48.09 -26.48 -51.57
N ALA A 1039 -48.31 -25.99 -50.34
CA ALA A 1039 -48.15 -24.58 -49.99
C ALA A 1039 -46.69 -24.11 -49.91
N MET A 1040 -45.72 -25.04 -49.91
CA MET A 1040 -44.28 -24.75 -49.98
C MET A 1040 -43.75 -24.69 -51.43
N ASN A 1041 -44.61 -24.93 -52.42
CA ASN A 1041 -44.22 -24.89 -53.83
C ASN A 1041 -43.78 -23.47 -54.24
N ASN A 1042 -42.62 -23.38 -54.90
CA ASN A 1042 -41.92 -22.14 -55.28
C ASN A 1042 -41.28 -21.35 -54.13
N ASN A 1043 -41.26 -21.87 -52.89
CA ASN A 1043 -40.43 -21.29 -51.83
C ASN A 1043 -38.96 -21.34 -52.24
N GLN A 1044 -38.20 -20.29 -51.90
CA GLN A 1044 -36.76 -20.24 -52.10
C GLN A 1044 -36.02 -20.31 -50.77
N TYR A 1045 -34.88 -20.98 -50.75
CA TYR A 1045 -34.03 -21.18 -49.57
C TYR A 1045 -32.61 -20.72 -49.86
N ARG A 1046 -32.01 -19.99 -48.92
CA ARG A 1046 -30.59 -19.57 -48.96
C ARG A 1046 -30.00 -19.69 -47.56
N VAL A 1047 -28.69 -19.54 -47.42
CA VAL A 1047 -28.01 -19.62 -46.12
C VAL A 1047 -27.03 -18.46 -45.94
N GLN A 1048 -27.05 -17.85 -44.75
CA GLN A 1048 -25.98 -16.99 -44.29
C GLN A 1048 -24.89 -17.86 -43.66
N VAL A 1049 -23.66 -17.70 -44.14
CA VAL A 1049 -22.47 -18.41 -43.70
C VAL A 1049 -21.57 -17.40 -43.01
N ASN A 1050 -21.47 -17.51 -41.69
CA ASN A 1050 -20.67 -16.60 -40.88
C ASN A 1050 -19.23 -17.13 -40.77
N GLY A 1051 -18.25 -16.24 -40.81
CA GLY A 1051 -16.84 -16.56 -40.62
C GLY A 1051 -15.99 -15.29 -40.54
N CYS A 1052 -14.66 -15.48 -40.56
CA CYS A 1052 -13.73 -14.38 -40.45
C CYS A 1052 -13.83 -13.43 -41.67
N GLY A 1053 -14.02 -12.13 -41.43
CA GLY A 1053 -14.20 -11.11 -42.48
C GLY A 1053 -15.67 -10.75 -42.82
N GLY A 1054 -16.66 -11.35 -42.14
CA GLY A 1054 -18.09 -11.01 -42.31
C GLY A 1054 -18.93 -12.14 -42.92
N GLY A 1055 -20.26 -12.02 -42.79
CA GLY A 1055 -21.20 -13.05 -43.24
C GLY A 1055 -21.38 -13.08 -44.76
N LEU A 1056 -21.13 -14.24 -45.38
CA LEU A 1056 -21.47 -14.51 -46.78
C LEU A 1056 -22.92 -14.96 -46.90
N THR A 1057 -23.61 -14.58 -47.97
CA THR A 1057 -24.96 -15.11 -48.29
C THR A 1057 -24.86 -16.00 -49.53
N SER A 1058 -25.43 -17.21 -49.47
CA SER A 1058 -25.50 -18.11 -50.63
C SER A 1058 -26.44 -17.57 -51.71
N SER A 1059 -26.34 -18.12 -52.93
CA SER A 1059 -27.45 -18.04 -53.89
C SER A 1059 -28.68 -18.75 -53.34
N SER A 1060 -29.86 -18.42 -53.87
CA SER A 1060 -31.13 -19.06 -53.51
C SER A 1060 -31.43 -20.29 -54.37
N ALA A 1061 -31.95 -21.34 -53.75
CA ALA A 1061 -32.44 -22.55 -54.39
C ALA A 1061 -33.97 -22.65 -54.23
N SER A 1062 -34.69 -23.04 -55.28
CA SER A 1062 -36.15 -23.20 -55.23
C SER A 1062 -36.58 -24.62 -54.86
N LEU A 1063 -37.66 -24.72 -54.08
CA LEU A 1063 -38.39 -25.96 -53.83
C LEU A 1063 -39.60 -26.07 -54.77
N THR A 1064 -39.64 -27.12 -55.58
CA THR A 1064 -40.81 -27.46 -56.42
C THR A 1064 -41.54 -28.65 -55.79
N VAL A 1065 -42.84 -28.50 -55.52
CA VAL A 1065 -43.67 -29.54 -54.91
C VAL A 1065 -44.79 -29.94 -55.87
N ASN A 1066 -44.76 -31.19 -56.35
CA ASN A 1066 -45.74 -31.74 -57.28
C ASN A 1066 -46.86 -32.48 -56.55
N ASN A 1067 -48.06 -32.50 -57.15
CA ASN A 1067 -49.25 -33.11 -56.56
C ASN A 1067 -49.57 -34.48 -57.19
N SER A 1068 -49.98 -35.42 -56.35
CA SER A 1068 -50.53 -36.72 -56.76
C SER A 1068 -51.85 -36.59 -57.54
N ALA A 1069 -52.13 -37.60 -58.36
CA ALA A 1069 -53.37 -37.70 -59.13
C ALA A 1069 -54.54 -38.12 -58.23
N THR A 1070 -55.72 -37.52 -58.43
CA THR A 1070 -56.97 -37.85 -57.73
C THR A 1070 -58.14 -37.82 -58.71
N ILE A 1071 -58.91 -38.90 -58.82
CA ILE A 1071 -60.15 -38.92 -59.64
C ILE A 1071 -61.24 -38.13 -58.91
N THR A 1072 -61.80 -37.12 -59.59
CA THR A 1072 -62.86 -36.25 -59.06
C THR A 1072 -64.22 -36.50 -59.73
N THR A 1073 -64.28 -37.22 -60.86
CA THR A 1073 -65.54 -37.69 -61.48
C THR A 1073 -65.31 -39.01 -62.21
N GLN A 1074 -66.18 -39.99 -61.97
CA GLN A 1074 -66.10 -41.36 -62.52
C GLN A 1074 -66.94 -41.49 -63.81
N PRO A 1075 -66.63 -42.45 -64.72
CA PRO A 1075 -67.46 -42.72 -65.89
C PRO A 1075 -68.84 -43.32 -65.53
N ALA A 1076 -69.83 -43.01 -66.36
CA ALA A 1076 -71.22 -43.42 -66.18
C ALA A 1076 -71.67 -44.48 -67.21
N ALA A 1077 -72.54 -45.40 -66.78
CA ALA A 1077 -73.08 -46.46 -67.62
C ALA A 1077 -73.95 -45.91 -68.78
N GLN A 1078 -73.93 -46.61 -69.91
CA GLN A 1078 -74.62 -46.25 -71.15
C GLN A 1078 -75.78 -47.23 -71.40
N ASN A 1079 -77.01 -46.72 -71.44
CA ASN A 1079 -78.23 -47.53 -71.50
C ASN A 1079 -79.04 -47.24 -72.77
N SER A 1080 -79.79 -48.24 -73.23
CA SER A 1080 -80.77 -48.13 -74.33
C SER A 1080 -80.17 -47.71 -75.68
N ILE A 1081 -78.92 -48.08 -75.95
CA ILE A 1081 -78.25 -47.78 -77.22
C ILE A 1081 -78.64 -48.83 -78.27
N CYS A 1082 -78.99 -48.39 -79.48
CA CYS A 1082 -79.23 -49.32 -80.60
C CYS A 1082 -77.88 -49.79 -81.19
N PRO A 1083 -77.70 -51.08 -81.50
CA PRO A 1083 -76.51 -51.56 -82.21
C PRO A 1083 -76.25 -50.73 -83.48
N GLY A 1084 -75.02 -50.25 -83.64
CA GLY A 1084 -74.61 -49.32 -84.70
C GLY A 1084 -74.49 -47.85 -84.26
N ASN A 1085 -75.03 -47.47 -83.09
CA ASN A 1085 -74.88 -46.12 -82.54
C ASN A 1085 -73.62 -46.01 -81.64
N THR A 1086 -73.17 -44.78 -81.38
CA THR A 1086 -72.03 -44.48 -80.51
C THR A 1086 -72.41 -44.43 -79.03
N ALA A 1087 -71.57 -44.98 -78.16
CA ALA A 1087 -71.60 -44.84 -76.70
C ALA A 1087 -70.33 -44.14 -76.20
N THR A 1088 -70.44 -43.32 -75.15
CA THR A 1088 -69.33 -42.46 -74.66
C THR A 1088 -69.15 -42.55 -73.14
N PHE A 1089 -67.90 -42.64 -72.68
CA PHE A 1089 -67.52 -42.70 -71.26
C PHE A 1089 -66.43 -41.65 -70.97
N SER A 1090 -66.46 -40.97 -69.80
CA SER A 1090 -65.51 -39.90 -69.47
C SER A 1090 -65.10 -39.89 -68.00
N VAL A 1091 -63.91 -39.37 -67.70
CA VAL A 1091 -63.35 -39.22 -66.34
C VAL A 1091 -62.85 -37.78 -66.12
N VAL A 1092 -62.87 -37.31 -64.88
CA VAL A 1092 -62.20 -36.05 -64.48
C VAL A 1092 -61.21 -36.35 -63.36
N VAL A 1093 -59.99 -35.83 -63.49
CA VAL A 1093 -58.85 -36.10 -62.59
C VAL A 1093 -58.06 -34.81 -62.36
N SER A 1094 -57.67 -34.54 -61.11
CA SER A 1094 -56.73 -33.49 -60.75
C SER A 1094 -55.35 -34.08 -60.44
N GLY A 1095 -54.26 -33.41 -60.82
CA GLY A 1095 -52.88 -33.86 -60.58
C GLY A 1095 -51.88 -33.32 -61.60
N THR A 1096 -50.60 -33.62 -61.41
CA THR A 1096 -49.51 -33.16 -62.30
C THR A 1096 -49.10 -34.23 -63.32
N SER A 1097 -48.97 -33.83 -64.60
CA SER A 1097 -48.53 -34.65 -65.74
C SER A 1097 -49.29 -35.97 -65.93
N LEU A 1098 -50.61 -35.86 -66.08
CA LEU A 1098 -51.52 -37.02 -66.18
C LEU A 1098 -51.49 -37.70 -67.56
N THR A 1099 -51.55 -39.04 -67.57
CA THR A 1099 -51.77 -39.87 -68.77
C THR A 1099 -52.88 -40.89 -68.50
N TYR A 1100 -53.65 -41.26 -69.53
CA TYR A 1100 -54.82 -42.14 -69.42
C TYR A 1100 -54.65 -43.37 -70.31
N GLN A 1101 -55.30 -44.48 -69.96
CA GLN A 1101 -55.45 -45.68 -70.80
C GLN A 1101 -56.78 -46.37 -70.49
N TRP A 1102 -57.71 -46.38 -71.44
CA TRP A 1102 -58.98 -47.09 -71.28
C TRP A 1102 -58.82 -48.62 -71.41
N GLN A 1103 -59.65 -49.34 -70.66
CA GLN A 1103 -59.73 -50.78 -70.62
C GLN A 1103 -61.18 -51.24 -70.76
N VAL A 1104 -61.38 -52.40 -71.39
CA VAL A 1104 -62.66 -53.09 -71.50
C VAL A 1104 -62.61 -54.44 -70.79
N SER A 1105 -63.72 -54.84 -70.19
CA SER A 1105 -64.01 -56.18 -69.69
C SER A 1105 -65.26 -56.72 -70.38
N THR A 1106 -65.20 -57.97 -70.83
CA THR A 1106 -66.31 -58.71 -71.45
C THR A 1106 -66.81 -59.86 -70.56
N ASP A 1107 -66.35 -59.92 -69.31
CA ASP A 1107 -66.58 -61.01 -68.36
C ASP A 1107 -67.06 -60.50 -66.99
N ASN A 1108 -67.79 -59.38 -67.01
CA ASN A 1108 -68.36 -58.70 -65.84
C ASN A 1108 -67.30 -58.23 -64.82
N GLY A 1109 -66.16 -57.76 -65.30
CA GLY A 1109 -65.12 -57.09 -64.52
C GLY A 1109 -64.00 -57.98 -64.00
N ASN A 1110 -63.94 -59.26 -64.39
CA ASN A 1110 -62.92 -60.21 -63.91
C ASN A 1110 -61.57 -60.02 -64.64
N ALA A 1111 -61.59 -59.89 -65.96
CA ALA A 1111 -60.41 -59.59 -66.79
C ALA A 1111 -60.57 -58.26 -67.53
N TRP A 1112 -59.47 -57.51 -67.63
CA TRP A 1112 -59.43 -56.17 -68.22
C TRP A 1112 -58.35 -56.09 -69.29
N THR A 1113 -58.73 -55.69 -70.50
CA THR A 1113 -57.82 -55.54 -71.65
C THR A 1113 -57.75 -54.07 -72.05
N ASN A 1114 -56.54 -53.54 -72.28
CA ASN A 1114 -56.35 -52.18 -72.82
C ASN A 1114 -57.04 -52.05 -74.18
N ILE A 1115 -57.82 -50.98 -74.36
CA ILE A 1115 -58.36 -50.59 -75.67
C ILE A 1115 -57.23 -49.84 -76.40
N PRO A 1116 -56.73 -50.34 -77.54
CA PRO A 1116 -55.58 -49.73 -78.21
C PRO A 1116 -55.85 -48.27 -78.58
N SER A 1117 -54.84 -47.41 -78.36
CA SER A 1117 -54.86 -45.97 -78.69
C SER A 1117 -55.84 -45.08 -77.91
N GLU A 1118 -56.66 -45.63 -77.01
CA GLU A 1118 -57.63 -44.84 -76.22
C GLU A 1118 -56.98 -44.27 -74.94
N THR A 1119 -56.23 -43.17 -75.11
CA THR A 1119 -55.39 -42.54 -74.06
C THR A 1119 -55.84 -41.15 -73.61
N ASN A 1120 -57.09 -40.78 -73.91
CA ASN A 1120 -57.71 -39.51 -73.49
C ASN A 1120 -58.59 -39.69 -72.24
N SER A 1121 -59.01 -38.58 -71.63
CA SER A 1121 -59.97 -38.58 -70.51
C SER A 1121 -61.41 -38.97 -70.92
N THR A 1122 -61.65 -39.26 -72.20
CA THR A 1122 -62.94 -39.69 -72.76
C THR A 1122 -62.73 -40.80 -73.80
N LEU A 1123 -63.56 -41.82 -73.74
CA LEU A 1123 -63.65 -42.95 -74.67
C LEU A 1123 -64.96 -42.83 -75.46
N SER A 1124 -64.95 -43.11 -76.77
CA SER A 1124 -66.17 -43.21 -77.58
C SER A 1124 -66.08 -44.40 -78.54
N ILE A 1125 -67.12 -45.25 -78.53
CA ILE A 1125 -67.14 -46.53 -79.25
C ILE A 1125 -68.42 -46.70 -80.05
N VAL A 1126 -68.33 -47.27 -81.25
CA VAL A 1126 -69.51 -47.67 -82.03
C VAL A 1126 -69.96 -49.06 -81.56
N THR A 1127 -71.21 -49.16 -81.13
CA THR A 1127 -71.75 -50.37 -80.51
C THR A 1127 -72.09 -51.46 -81.52
N SER A 1128 -71.97 -52.72 -81.11
CA SER A 1128 -72.50 -53.87 -81.84
C SER A 1128 -73.24 -54.79 -80.87
N ALA A 1129 -74.12 -55.66 -81.37
CA ALA A 1129 -74.91 -56.56 -80.51
C ALA A 1129 -74.06 -57.51 -79.63
N ALA A 1130 -72.79 -57.74 -79.99
CA ALA A 1130 -71.84 -58.53 -79.21
C ALA A 1130 -71.19 -57.75 -78.04
N MET A 1131 -71.51 -56.46 -77.86
CA MET A 1131 -70.99 -55.62 -76.78
C MET A 1131 -71.97 -55.48 -75.59
N GLU A 1132 -73.08 -56.20 -75.62
CA GLU A 1132 -74.08 -56.18 -74.53
C GLU A 1132 -73.46 -56.62 -73.20
N GLY A 1133 -73.59 -55.78 -72.17
CA GLY A 1133 -73.06 -56.06 -70.83
C GLY A 1133 -71.56 -55.80 -70.65
N ASN A 1134 -70.84 -55.35 -71.68
CA ASN A 1134 -69.43 -54.98 -71.55
C ASN A 1134 -69.23 -53.82 -70.56
N GLN A 1135 -68.12 -53.84 -69.83
CA GLN A 1135 -67.73 -52.80 -68.87
C GLN A 1135 -66.46 -52.08 -69.30
N TYR A 1136 -66.38 -50.78 -69.01
CA TYR A 1136 -65.29 -49.89 -69.40
C TYR A 1136 -64.75 -49.13 -68.19
N ARG A 1137 -63.42 -49.04 -68.06
CA ARG A 1137 -62.72 -48.24 -67.02
C ARG A 1137 -61.46 -47.61 -67.59
N VAL A 1138 -60.85 -46.68 -66.87
CA VAL A 1138 -59.59 -46.03 -67.26
C VAL A 1138 -58.53 -46.15 -66.16
N VAL A 1139 -57.30 -46.44 -66.56
CA VAL A 1139 -56.10 -46.37 -65.72
C VAL A 1139 -55.46 -45.00 -65.94
N ILE A 1140 -55.11 -44.31 -64.86
CA ILE A 1140 -54.46 -42.99 -64.89
C ILE A 1140 -53.10 -43.06 -64.20
N ASN A 1141 -52.08 -42.55 -64.87
CA ASN A 1141 -50.75 -42.33 -64.30
C ASN A 1141 -50.48 -40.82 -64.20
N GLY A 1142 -49.58 -40.41 -63.30
CA GLY A 1142 -49.17 -39.02 -63.07
C GLY A 1142 -47.78 -38.95 -62.42
N LEU A 1143 -47.17 -37.77 -62.38
CA LEU A 1143 -45.77 -37.62 -61.94
C LEU A 1143 -45.51 -38.17 -60.52
N CYS A 1144 -46.51 -38.09 -59.64
CA CYS A 1144 -46.47 -38.56 -58.25
C CYS A 1144 -47.49 -39.70 -57.98
N THR A 1145 -47.98 -40.41 -59.01
CA THR A 1145 -49.01 -41.45 -58.84
C THR A 1145 -48.97 -42.47 -59.96
N VAL A 1146 -48.92 -43.76 -59.61
CA VAL A 1146 -48.94 -44.86 -60.58
C VAL A 1146 -50.25 -45.64 -60.51
N ASP A 1147 -50.77 -46.01 -61.67
CA ASP A 1147 -51.93 -46.89 -61.89
C ASP A 1147 -53.20 -46.62 -61.05
N LEU A 1148 -53.59 -45.35 -60.94
CA LEU A 1148 -54.86 -44.94 -60.33
C LEU A 1148 -56.03 -45.34 -61.25
N THR A 1149 -56.90 -46.25 -60.82
CA THR A 1149 -57.97 -46.81 -61.66
C THR A 1149 -59.34 -46.20 -61.38
N SER A 1150 -60.14 -45.99 -62.43
CA SER A 1150 -61.54 -45.58 -62.33
C SER A 1150 -62.47 -46.74 -61.98
N ASN A 1151 -63.67 -46.40 -61.53
CA ASN A 1151 -64.77 -47.36 -61.42
C ASN A 1151 -65.16 -47.88 -62.84
N PRO A 1152 -65.61 -49.14 -62.96
CA PRO A 1152 -66.26 -49.67 -64.17
C PRO A 1152 -67.59 -48.99 -64.53
N ALA A 1153 -67.88 -48.86 -65.82
CA ALA A 1153 -69.16 -48.41 -66.38
C ALA A 1153 -69.67 -49.36 -67.47
N THR A 1154 -70.93 -49.80 -67.39
CA THR A 1154 -71.52 -50.84 -68.26
C THR A 1154 -72.20 -50.26 -69.52
N LEU A 1155 -72.28 -51.04 -70.60
CA LEU A 1155 -73.05 -50.77 -71.82
C LEU A 1155 -74.24 -51.73 -71.97
N ASN A 1156 -75.45 -51.21 -72.21
CA ASN A 1156 -76.69 -51.99 -72.42
C ASN A 1156 -77.48 -51.53 -73.67
N LEU A 1157 -78.00 -52.49 -74.46
CA LEU A 1157 -78.54 -52.34 -75.82
C LEU A 1157 -80.01 -52.83 -75.95
N VAL A 1158 -80.62 -52.64 -77.14
CA VAL A 1158 -82.06 -52.95 -77.42
C VAL A 1158 -82.23 -54.13 -78.40
N GLN A 1159 -83.23 -55.01 -78.18
CA GLN A 1159 -83.52 -56.21 -79.00
C GLN A 1159 -84.60 -56.01 -80.09
N ALA A 1160 -84.67 -56.94 -81.07
CA ALA A 1160 -85.49 -56.85 -82.29
C ALA A 1160 -86.72 -57.81 -82.33
N PRO A 1161 -87.74 -57.53 -83.19
CA PRO A 1161 -88.91 -58.40 -83.44
C PRO A 1161 -88.59 -59.72 -84.18
N ALA A 1162 -89.43 -60.74 -83.96
CA ALA A 1162 -89.31 -62.06 -84.63
C ALA A 1162 -90.67 -62.76 -84.84
N ILE A 1163 -90.86 -63.44 -85.99
CA ILE A 1163 -92.00 -64.33 -86.27
C ILE A 1163 -91.53 -65.78 -86.09
N SER A 1164 -92.25 -66.57 -85.28
CA SER A 1164 -91.87 -67.95 -84.93
C SER A 1164 -92.82 -69.03 -85.47
N THR A 1165 -93.99 -68.68 -86.00
CA THR A 1165 -94.90 -69.64 -86.65
C THR A 1165 -95.75 -68.96 -87.72
N GLN A 1166 -95.79 -69.53 -88.93
CA GLN A 1166 -96.44 -68.94 -90.10
C GLN A 1166 -97.87 -69.47 -90.33
N PRO A 1167 -98.81 -68.65 -90.84
CA PRO A 1167 -100.13 -69.10 -91.27
C PRO A 1167 -100.08 -70.18 -92.35
N GLN A 1168 -101.06 -71.08 -92.33
CA GLN A 1168 -101.19 -72.22 -93.23
C GLN A 1168 -102.43 -72.08 -94.12
N SER A 1169 -102.39 -72.60 -95.35
CA SER A 1169 -103.53 -72.62 -96.27
C SER A 1169 -104.67 -73.51 -95.75
N VAL A 1170 -105.92 -73.10 -95.99
CA VAL A 1170 -107.12 -73.81 -95.54
C VAL A 1170 -108.10 -73.97 -96.71
N SER A 1171 -108.65 -75.17 -96.88
CA SER A 1171 -109.69 -75.48 -97.87
C SER A 1171 -110.99 -75.86 -97.15
N VAL A 1172 -112.11 -75.23 -97.52
CA VAL A 1172 -113.44 -75.47 -96.93
C VAL A 1172 -114.52 -75.54 -98.02
N CYS A 1173 -115.58 -76.31 -97.77
CA CYS A 1173 -116.78 -76.29 -98.59
C CYS A 1173 -117.53 -74.95 -98.46
N GLU A 1174 -118.29 -74.57 -99.48
CA GLU A 1174 -119.14 -73.37 -99.40
C GLU A 1174 -120.03 -73.39 -98.15
N THR A 1175 -120.24 -72.21 -97.57
CA THR A 1175 -120.91 -71.94 -96.28
C THR A 1175 -120.13 -72.38 -95.03
N GLY A 1176 -118.93 -72.95 -95.19
CA GLY A 1176 -117.99 -73.22 -94.09
C GLY A 1176 -117.25 -71.98 -93.56
N ASN A 1177 -116.44 -72.16 -92.51
CA ASN A 1177 -115.59 -71.13 -91.91
C ASN A 1177 -114.10 -71.51 -92.02
N ALA A 1178 -113.24 -70.56 -92.41
CA ALA A 1178 -111.78 -70.74 -92.48
C ALA A 1178 -111.06 -69.98 -91.35
N SER A 1179 -109.87 -70.45 -90.91
CA SER A 1179 -109.11 -69.79 -89.84
C SER A 1179 -107.59 -69.93 -90.03
N PHE A 1180 -106.86 -68.84 -89.85
CA PHE A 1180 -105.40 -68.73 -89.97
C PHE A 1180 -104.78 -68.31 -88.63
N THR A 1181 -103.56 -68.76 -88.32
CA THR A 1181 -102.87 -68.48 -87.04
C THR A 1181 -101.40 -68.09 -87.24
N VAL A 1182 -100.87 -67.23 -86.36
CA VAL A 1182 -99.45 -66.79 -86.34
C VAL A 1182 -98.92 -66.77 -84.90
N SER A 1183 -97.62 -66.95 -84.72
CA SER A 1183 -96.90 -66.64 -83.47
C SER A 1183 -95.74 -65.68 -83.75
N ALA A 1184 -95.62 -64.62 -82.96
CA ALA A 1184 -94.51 -63.66 -83.04
C ALA A 1184 -94.21 -63.01 -81.67
N THR A 1185 -93.00 -62.49 -81.50
CA THR A 1185 -92.52 -61.80 -80.29
C THR A 1185 -91.91 -60.44 -80.61
N ASN A 1186 -91.82 -59.58 -79.60
CA ASN A 1186 -91.17 -58.26 -79.64
C ASN A 1186 -91.76 -57.28 -80.70
N GLY A 1187 -93.03 -57.43 -81.08
CA GLY A 1187 -93.75 -56.51 -81.97
C GLY A 1187 -95.27 -56.70 -82.00
N THR A 1188 -96.00 -55.76 -82.62
CA THR A 1188 -97.47 -55.74 -82.74
C THR A 1188 -97.96 -56.31 -84.07
N LEU A 1189 -99.09 -57.04 -84.05
CA LEU A 1189 -99.65 -57.78 -85.20
C LEU A 1189 -100.75 -57.00 -85.96
N GLN A 1190 -100.80 -57.13 -87.29
CA GLN A 1190 -101.95 -56.71 -88.13
C GLN A 1190 -102.11 -57.66 -89.33
N TRP A 1191 -103.29 -58.27 -89.50
CA TRP A 1191 -103.60 -59.11 -90.67
C TRP A 1191 -104.04 -58.30 -91.89
N GLU A 1192 -103.71 -58.80 -93.07
CA GLU A 1192 -104.08 -58.24 -94.36
C GLU A 1192 -104.61 -59.34 -95.28
N ALA A 1193 -105.57 -58.99 -96.14
CA ALA A 1193 -106.22 -59.87 -97.10
C ALA A 1193 -106.01 -59.39 -98.54
N SER A 1194 -106.00 -60.35 -99.46
CA SER A 1194 -105.84 -60.16 -100.89
C SER A 1194 -106.93 -60.96 -101.61
N THR A 1195 -107.70 -60.30 -102.47
CA THR A 1195 -108.72 -60.93 -103.34
C THR A 1195 -108.28 -61.02 -104.81
N ASP A 1196 -107.03 -60.70 -105.11
CA ASP A 1196 -106.45 -60.64 -106.46
C ASP A 1196 -105.33 -61.69 -106.67
N GLY A 1197 -105.34 -62.75 -105.87
CA GLY A 1197 -104.36 -63.85 -105.93
C GLY A 1197 -103.01 -63.56 -105.25
N GLY A 1198 -102.84 -62.38 -104.63
CA GLY A 1198 -101.69 -62.03 -103.80
C GLY A 1198 -100.94 -60.77 -104.24
N THR A 1199 -101.46 -59.99 -105.18
CA THR A 1199 -100.78 -58.79 -105.70
C THR A 1199 -101.03 -57.55 -104.85
N THR A 1200 -102.22 -57.41 -104.24
CA THR A 1200 -102.51 -56.32 -103.31
C THR A 1200 -103.10 -56.85 -102.02
N PHE A 1201 -102.46 -56.49 -100.90
CA PHE A 1201 -102.92 -56.80 -99.56
C PHE A 1201 -103.48 -55.55 -98.90
N SER A 1202 -104.71 -55.64 -98.39
CA SER A 1202 -105.40 -54.59 -97.64
C SER A 1202 -105.66 -55.04 -96.21
N PRO A 1203 -105.55 -54.17 -95.18
CA PRO A 1203 -105.78 -54.57 -93.79
C PRO A 1203 -107.18 -55.17 -93.58
N VAL A 1204 -107.24 -56.34 -92.93
CA VAL A 1204 -108.51 -56.85 -92.43
C VAL A 1204 -108.85 -56.04 -91.19
N SER A 1205 -109.89 -55.21 -91.29
CA SER A 1205 -110.29 -54.28 -90.23
C SER A 1205 -110.53 -55.00 -88.90
N GLY A 1206 -109.80 -54.58 -87.86
CA GLY A 1206 -109.88 -55.16 -86.51
C GLY A 1206 -109.09 -56.46 -86.27
N ALA A 1207 -108.44 -57.03 -87.29
CA ALA A 1207 -107.69 -58.28 -87.15
C ALA A 1207 -106.23 -58.03 -86.70
N THR A 1208 -106.03 -57.81 -85.40
CA THR A 1208 -104.72 -57.62 -84.75
C THR A 1208 -104.32 -58.75 -83.80
N SER A 1209 -105.09 -59.84 -83.78
CA SER A 1209 -104.84 -61.00 -82.90
C SER A 1209 -103.96 -62.06 -83.57
N ALA A 1210 -103.50 -63.05 -82.80
CA ALA A 1210 -102.77 -64.20 -83.32
C ALA A 1210 -103.59 -65.10 -84.28
N THR A 1211 -104.92 -64.91 -84.35
CA THR A 1211 -105.84 -65.73 -85.16
C THR A 1211 -106.75 -64.85 -86.01
N LEU A 1212 -106.83 -65.13 -87.31
CA LEU A 1212 -107.81 -64.55 -88.24
C LEU A 1212 -108.84 -65.63 -88.60
N SER A 1213 -110.13 -65.40 -88.35
CA SER A 1213 -111.22 -66.32 -88.71
C SER A 1213 -112.20 -65.65 -89.66
N ILE A 1214 -112.56 -66.35 -90.74
CA ILE A 1214 -113.45 -65.88 -91.82
C ILE A 1214 -114.67 -66.81 -91.88
N SER A 1215 -115.87 -66.25 -91.72
CA SER A 1215 -117.13 -67.02 -91.65
C SER A 1215 -117.90 -67.01 -92.98
N ASN A 1216 -118.73 -68.03 -93.22
CA ASN A 1216 -119.62 -68.12 -94.38
C ASN A 1216 -118.87 -67.97 -95.73
N VAL A 1217 -117.80 -68.73 -95.92
CA VAL A 1217 -116.98 -68.70 -97.15
C VAL A 1217 -117.84 -69.08 -98.36
N THR A 1218 -117.87 -68.22 -99.37
CA THR A 1218 -118.58 -68.41 -100.64
C THR A 1218 -117.60 -68.71 -101.78
N GLN A 1219 -118.09 -69.22 -102.91
CA GLN A 1219 -117.28 -69.47 -104.11
C GLN A 1219 -116.55 -68.21 -104.62
N ALA A 1220 -117.07 -67.01 -104.34
CA ALA A 1220 -116.40 -65.74 -104.66
C ALA A 1220 -115.13 -65.45 -103.84
N MET A 1221 -114.83 -66.26 -102.81
CA MET A 1221 -113.62 -66.18 -101.99
C MET A 1221 -112.56 -67.23 -102.37
N HIS A 1222 -112.77 -67.98 -103.46
CA HIS A 1222 -111.78 -68.92 -103.99
C HIS A 1222 -110.47 -68.19 -104.31
N ASP A 1223 -109.33 -68.78 -103.93
CA ASP A 1223 -107.96 -68.24 -104.07
C ASP A 1223 -107.62 -66.92 -103.33
N ASN A 1224 -108.47 -66.45 -102.40
CA ASN A 1224 -108.10 -65.34 -101.50
C ASN A 1224 -106.88 -65.69 -100.62
N ARG A 1225 -105.97 -64.73 -100.44
CA ARG A 1225 -104.75 -64.88 -99.60
C ARG A 1225 -104.77 -63.97 -98.38
N TYR A 1226 -104.14 -64.40 -97.30
CA TYR A 1226 -104.03 -63.64 -96.05
C TYR A 1226 -102.59 -63.69 -95.51
N ARG A 1227 -102.11 -62.59 -94.92
CA ARG A 1227 -100.79 -62.44 -94.29
C ARG A 1227 -100.87 -61.54 -93.05
N VAL A 1228 -99.80 -61.44 -92.28
CA VAL A 1228 -99.72 -60.61 -91.07
C VAL A 1228 -98.37 -59.87 -90.96
N VAL A 1229 -98.44 -58.59 -90.62
CA VAL A 1229 -97.28 -57.70 -90.39
C VAL A 1229 -96.99 -57.61 -88.90
N VAL A 1230 -95.71 -57.61 -88.51
CA VAL A 1230 -95.23 -57.55 -87.13
C VAL A 1230 -94.23 -56.40 -86.94
N THR A 1231 -94.57 -55.38 -86.15
CA THR A 1231 -93.75 -54.15 -86.01
C THR A 1231 -93.16 -54.00 -84.62
N GLY A 1232 -91.84 -53.78 -84.51
CA GLY A 1232 -91.11 -53.56 -83.26
C GLY A 1232 -90.32 -52.24 -83.26
N SER A 1233 -89.66 -51.92 -82.14
CA SER A 1233 -89.08 -50.59 -81.87
C SER A 1233 -88.00 -50.11 -82.86
N CYS A 1234 -87.32 -51.04 -83.54
CA CYS A 1234 -86.20 -50.74 -84.44
C CYS A 1234 -86.38 -51.32 -85.87
N SER A 1235 -87.43 -52.11 -86.13
CA SER A 1235 -87.69 -52.76 -87.43
C SER A 1235 -89.09 -53.40 -87.51
N SER A 1236 -89.50 -53.86 -88.69
CA SER A 1236 -90.74 -54.64 -88.90
C SER A 1236 -90.51 -55.86 -89.79
N LEU A 1237 -91.36 -56.87 -89.62
CA LEU A 1237 -91.39 -58.15 -90.35
C LEU A 1237 -92.78 -58.40 -90.94
N THR A 1238 -92.90 -59.34 -91.88
CA THR A 1238 -94.18 -59.78 -92.47
C THR A 1238 -94.13 -61.27 -92.73
N SER A 1239 -95.26 -61.96 -92.52
CA SER A 1239 -95.42 -63.41 -92.69
C SER A 1239 -95.34 -63.87 -94.15
#